data_AF-A0A935Z4Y3-F1
#
_entry.id   AF-A0A935Z4Y3-F1
#
_cell.length_a   1.000
_cell.length_b   1.000
_cell.length_c   1.000
_cell.angle_alpha   90.00
_cell.angle_beta   90.00
_cell.angle_gamma   90.00
#
_symmetry.space_group_name_H-M   'P 1'
#
loop_
_entity.id
_entity.type
_entity.pdbx_description
1 polymer ?
#
loop_
_entity_poly.entity_id
_entity_poly.type
_entity_poly.pdbx_seq_one_letter_code
_entity_poly.pdbx_strand_id
1 'polypeptide(L)'
;MKRSLALRLSSFGLVASLGHLACTPPQVPQAVGEADAMLERHETRTLASARPKLVAEARDLSRRAREAAERGDTERAILLARQAVQKLETAKNFAERDQAERMLVALEKGGASRAPRTDESRDGAAGASVRDALLRAEAARDEAVRGGARPSLLAEGDELLRAARRAETSDSPEKARGLANEARSHFDSLRGRGVDREARDGSPSLQRLAERSLVALALRRGELLGQMRDQSCAAPFREFEAVLELGQRRYDVGDYERAYEFALRADERLRACDPRTGPQTPAAQTKSSADEDALRKKATAALQKAQIELSRVQAQNREDPAAMQGQALLQSGDTWFARRAYAEAADMASRAYAILSRVKAAPEAPRNAAKDEADEALAEARTARDQATDAAARTKGLELLSQAERAYAAKSLGDAKTTARKATAAFRAGPGDPCDAARARLAEAREAERTAESDPRRKGETRTSDTELALAEKKLAERACAEALAIVNRAAPRARSSDARGGRAWDAALVAIKEAERARDEARSRGASDIAVERGDIGLKTASLAYAREDFADAARAAREARDLYAESGQSLVPPMLAAQSRADEHLASRARALAAVDATAPGHKAAYEAIFRALAAREDAARESPLDREALAKADTMISSARKHWERQAFSEAAREAKAASAWLARLASPAPETLSVEEAPFAKDRAQAALAMATEIAAACERGRCDDRDLPRALEGKTLLVAARRAAATQRPGAARDLAIAAAERYSSAIDKPRRGHEGAQARTDAEKAAIAETDTALRDAEAAKRTCETRGCGPEARAAREAFLSARLARADGLTDESRRLAREAEHAFRAATLPAFEIPLQSREVSRNGEALVMTPPLAFKPGQRDVATEGSMAALARTIVDNTRALRRVRIAVTVEAKGAEAAARKLAEARAEALATALVFRGVPRDLLAVEVGGKESDVAAPARVDVVIELREGVK
;
A
#
# COMPACT_ATOMS: atom_id res chain seq x y z
N MET A 1 -37.55 94.37 -11.80
CA MET A 1 -36.59 94.18 -12.92
C MET A 1 -36.61 92.71 -13.36
N LYS A 2 -36.30 92.43 -14.64
CA LYS A 2 -35.86 91.15 -15.27
C LYS A 2 -36.06 89.78 -14.55
N ARG A 3 -36.68 88.85 -15.30
CA ARG A 3 -36.60 87.36 -15.24
C ARG A 3 -37.34 86.63 -14.09
N SER A 4 -37.63 85.32 -14.17
CA SER A 4 -38.22 84.44 -15.24
C SER A 4 -38.11 82.96 -14.83
N LEU A 5 -39.23 82.21 -14.81
CA LEU A 5 -39.30 80.73 -14.63
C LEU A 5 -38.77 80.22 -13.26
N ALA A 6 -39.06 79.03 -12.74
CA ALA A 6 -40.03 77.95 -13.02
C ALA A 6 -40.19 77.12 -11.70
N LEU A 7 -41.07 76.12 -11.53
CA LEU A 7 -42.00 75.44 -12.45
C LEU A 7 -43.39 75.30 -11.81
N ARG A 8 -43.85 74.08 -11.47
CA ARG A 8 -45.09 73.75 -10.75
C ARG A 8 -44.91 72.42 -9.99
N LEU A 9 -45.53 72.30 -8.82
CA LEU A 9 -45.78 71.04 -8.10
C LEU A 9 -47.28 71.02 -7.78
N SER A 10 -48.01 70.00 -8.25
CA SER A 10 -49.41 69.79 -7.84
C SER A 10 -49.84 68.34 -8.01
N SER A 11 -50.30 67.77 -6.89
CA SER A 11 -51.43 66.84 -6.78
C SER A 11 -51.44 65.58 -7.66
N PHE A 12 -51.08 64.45 -7.04
CA PHE A 12 -51.32 63.11 -7.58
C PHE A 12 -52.82 62.82 -7.72
N GLY A 13 -53.22 62.16 -8.81
CA GLY A 13 -54.46 61.39 -8.89
C GLY A 13 -54.26 60.01 -8.26
N LEU A 14 -55.23 59.55 -7.45
CA LEU A 14 -55.11 58.34 -6.63
C LEU A 14 -55.96 57.20 -7.21
N VAL A 15 -55.31 56.12 -7.65
CA VAL A 15 -55.94 54.85 -8.07
C VAL A 15 -55.15 53.69 -7.46
N ALA A 16 -55.84 52.64 -7.02
CA ALA A 16 -55.31 51.67 -6.05
C ALA A 16 -54.53 50.50 -6.67
N SER A 17 -53.37 50.19 -6.06
CA SER A 17 -52.56 48.98 -6.30
C SER A 17 -51.92 48.42 -5.01
N LEU A 18 -52.70 48.37 -3.92
CA LEU A 18 -52.34 47.64 -2.68
C LEU A 18 -53.18 46.35 -2.63
N GLY A 19 -52.63 45.16 -2.37
CA GLY A 19 -51.21 44.80 -2.28
C GLY A 19 -51.09 43.29 -2.04
N HIS A 20 -50.21 42.62 -2.77
CA HIS A 20 -49.88 41.20 -2.58
C HIS A 20 -48.37 41.05 -2.40
N LEU A 21 -47.90 41.36 -1.20
CA LEU A 21 -46.59 40.90 -0.73
C LEU A 21 -46.68 39.40 -0.49
N ALA A 22 -46.46 38.62 -1.55
CA ALA A 22 -46.30 37.18 -1.45
C ALA A 22 -45.09 36.89 -0.54
N CYS A 23 -45.35 36.42 0.68
CA CYS A 23 -44.31 35.98 1.60
C CYS A 23 -43.65 34.73 1.02
N THR A 24 -42.58 34.90 0.26
CA THR A 24 -41.70 33.81 -0.15
C THR A 24 -41.22 33.11 1.12
N PRO A 25 -41.50 31.80 1.30
CA PRO A 25 -41.06 31.10 2.50
C PRO A 25 -39.53 31.13 2.60
N PRO A 26 -38.96 31.21 3.81
CA PRO A 26 -37.51 31.26 3.99
C PRO A 26 -36.88 30.02 3.34
N GLN A 27 -35.90 30.24 2.46
CA GLN A 27 -35.26 29.16 1.72
C GLN A 27 -34.42 28.31 2.67
N VAL A 28 -34.87 27.08 2.94
CA VAL A 28 -34.12 26.10 3.73
C VAL A 28 -32.79 25.81 3.03
N PRO A 29 -31.63 25.98 3.69
CA PRO A 29 -30.34 25.75 3.06
C PRO A 29 -30.18 24.30 2.58
N GLN A 30 -29.66 24.12 1.36
CA GLN A 30 -29.49 22.81 0.69
C GLN A 30 -28.85 21.75 1.61
N ALA A 31 -27.84 22.13 2.39
CA ALA A 31 -27.15 21.23 3.32
C ALA A 31 -28.10 20.56 4.36
N VAL A 32 -29.17 21.23 4.78
CA VAL A 32 -30.16 20.66 5.71
C VAL A 32 -30.94 19.54 5.02
N GLY A 33 -31.38 19.77 3.78
CA GLY A 33 -32.06 18.76 2.96
C GLY A 33 -31.15 17.57 2.62
N GLU A 34 -29.85 17.81 2.38
CA GLU A 34 -28.85 16.75 2.17
C GLU A 34 -28.65 15.89 3.44
N ALA A 35 -28.56 16.51 4.62
CA ALA A 35 -28.43 15.80 5.89
C ALA A 35 -29.67 14.94 6.21
N ASP A 36 -30.88 15.48 6.00
CA ASP A 36 -32.13 14.72 6.17
C ASP A 36 -32.24 13.58 5.14
N ALA A 37 -31.95 13.84 3.85
CA ALA A 37 -31.93 12.82 2.80
C ALA A 37 -30.83 11.75 2.95
N MET A 38 -29.84 11.96 3.83
CA MET A 38 -28.93 10.90 4.29
C MET A 38 -29.49 10.15 5.50
N LEU A 39 -30.14 10.84 6.43
CA LEU A 39 -30.74 10.25 7.62
C LEU A 39 -31.94 9.33 7.34
N GLU A 40 -32.67 9.55 6.24
CA GLU A 40 -33.81 8.74 5.82
C GLU A 40 -33.43 7.44 5.07
N ARG A 41 -32.19 7.30 4.61
CA ARG A 41 -31.73 6.14 3.82
C ARG A 41 -31.86 4.84 4.60
N HIS A 42 -32.09 3.74 3.88
CA HIS A 42 -32.15 2.39 4.47
C HIS A 42 -30.85 2.03 5.22
N GLU A 43 -29.68 2.41 4.68
CA GLU A 43 -28.37 2.30 5.35
C GLU A 43 -28.36 2.90 6.76
N THR A 44 -29.06 4.02 6.97
CA THR A 44 -29.14 4.68 8.28
C THR A 44 -29.97 3.88 9.29
N ARG A 45 -30.88 3.01 8.84
CA ARG A 45 -31.62 2.09 9.72
C ARG A 45 -30.72 0.95 10.21
N THR A 46 -29.91 0.36 9.33
CA THR A 46 -28.91 -0.64 9.73
C THR A 46 -27.83 -0.02 10.61
N LEU A 47 -27.33 1.18 10.29
CA LEU A 47 -26.38 1.91 11.13
C LEU A 47 -26.96 2.27 12.51
N ALA A 48 -28.26 2.59 12.61
CA ALA A 48 -28.91 2.83 13.90
C ALA A 48 -28.90 1.60 14.82
N SER A 49 -28.93 0.38 14.26
CA SER A 49 -28.80 -0.86 15.05
C SER A 49 -27.36 -1.12 15.51
N ALA A 50 -26.36 -0.79 14.69
CA ALA A 50 -24.94 -1.00 15.00
C ALA A 50 -24.35 0.09 15.93
N ARG A 51 -24.75 1.35 15.75
CA ARG A 51 -24.20 2.54 16.42
C ARG A 51 -25.31 3.53 16.83
N PRO A 52 -26.25 3.13 17.71
CA PRO A 52 -27.44 3.93 18.04
C PRO A 52 -27.14 5.34 18.56
N LYS A 53 -26.08 5.53 19.35
CA LYS A 53 -25.70 6.85 19.91
C LYS A 53 -25.34 7.86 18.81
N LEU A 54 -24.44 7.50 17.89
CA LEU A 54 -24.00 8.40 16.81
C LEU A 54 -25.14 8.76 15.84
N VAL A 55 -26.04 7.82 15.54
CA VAL A 55 -27.21 8.11 14.69
C VAL A 55 -28.26 8.95 15.43
N ALA A 56 -28.39 8.81 16.76
CA ALA A 56 -29.23 9.70 17.56
C ALA A 56 -28.67 11.14 17.62
N GLU A 57 -27.35 11.29 17.79
CA GLU A 57 -26.66 12.58 17.72
C GLU A 57 -26.82 13.25 16.35
N ALA A 58 -26.68 12.49 15.25
CA ALA A 58 -26.89 13.00 13.91
C ALA A 58 -28.33 13.49 13.68
N ARG A 59 -29.35 12.79 14.22
CA ARG A 59 -30.76 13.21 14.15
C ARG A 59 -31.06 14.45 14.98
N ASP A 60 -30.45 14.58 16.16
CA ASP A 60 -30.56 15.79 16.98
C ASP A 60 -29.93 17.00 16.28
N LEU A 61 -28.77 16.82 15.65
CA LEU A 61 -28.12 17.87 14.85
C LEU A 61 -28.94 18.29 13.62
N SER A 62 -29.56 17.36 12.88
CA SER A 62 -30.43 17.71 11.74
C SER A 62 -31.73 18.40 12.17
N ARG A 63 -32.31 18.01 13.32
CA ARG A 63 -33.44 18.73 13.92
C ARG A 63 -33.05 20.17 14.27
N ARG A 64 -31.93 20.36 14.98
CA ARG A 64 -31.44 21.71 15.34
C ARG A 64 -31.06 22.54 14.10
N ALA A 65 -30.62 21.90 13.01
CA ALA A 65 -30.37 22.56 11.73
C ALA A 65 -31.66 23.11 11.10
N ARG A 66 -32.77 22.35 11.16
CA ARG A 66 -34.09 22.83 10.75
C ARG A 66 -34.60 23.96 11.65
N GLU A 67 -34.53 23.78 12.97
CA GLU A 67 -34.88 24.83 13.95
C GLU A 67 -34.05 26.12 13.75
N ALA A 68 -32.82 26.05 13.23
CA ALA A 68 -32.01 27.21 12.87
C ALA A 68 -32.48 27.86 11.55
N ALA A 69 -32.74 27.05 10.51
CA ALA A 69 -33.26 27.52 9.23
C ALA A 69 -34.64 28.21 9.35
N GLU A 70 -35.54 27.65 10.18
CA GLU A 70 -36.86 28.23 10.49
C GLU A 70 -36.76 29.59 11.19
N ARG A 71 -35.68 29.85 11.94
CA ARG A 71 -35.36 31.16 12.54
C ARG A 71 -34.58 32.10 11.61
N GLY A 72 -34.28 31.68 10.38
CA GLY A 72 -33.46 32.45 9.43
C GLY A 72 -31.94 32.41 9.70
N ASP A 73 -31.48 31.61 10.67
CA ASP A 73 -30.06 31.46 11.03
C ASP A 73 -29.38 30.44 10.09
N THR A 74 -29.16 30.88 8.85
CA THR A 74 -28.71 30.03 7.73
C THR A 74 -27.30 29.48 7.91
N GLU A 75 -26.37 30.27 8.46
CA GLU A 75 -24.99 29.81 8.72
C GLU A 75 -24.96 28.70 9.77
N ARG A 76 -25.71 28.86 10.87
CA ARG A 76 -25.82 27.83 11.90
C ARG A 76 -26.56 26.59 11.42
N ALA A 77 -27.58 26.75 10.57
CA ALA A 77 -28.26 25.63 9.92
C ALA A 77 -27.29 24.80 9.07
N ILE A 78 -26.46 25.46 8.25
CA ILE A 78 -25.43 24.79 7.43
C ILE A 78 -24.37 24.10 8.30
N LEU A 79 -23.92 24.74 9.39
CA LEU A 79 -22.94 24.16 10.31
C LEU A 79 -23.48 22.89 11.00
N LEU A 80 -24.69 22.96 11.55
CA LEU A 80 -25.33 21.83 12.24
C LEU A 80 -25.64 20.66 11.27
N ALA A 81 -26.08 20.96 10.05
CA ALA A 81 -26.30 19.95 9.02
C ALA A 81 -25.00 19.22 8.63
N ARG A 82 -23.88 19.94 8.46
CA ARG A 82 -22.56 19.33 8.20
C ARG A 82 -22.09 18.45 9.37
N GLN A 83 -22.33 18.88 10.61
CA GLN A 83 -22.02 18.06 11.79
C GLN A 83 -22.89 16.78 11.85
N ALA A 84 -24.15 16.84 11.43
CA ALA A 84 -25.02 15.66 11.33
C ALA A 84 -24.47 14.63 10.32
N VAL A 85 -24.05 15.09 9.13
CA VAL A 85 -23.42 14.23 8.10
C VAL A 85 -22.13 13.60 8.63
N GLN A 86 -21.23 14.39 9.22
CA GLN A 86 -19.97 13.89 9.78
C GLN A 86 -20.17 12.81 10.87
N LYS A 87 -21.21 12.95 11.71
CA LYS A 87 -21.59 11.94 12.71
C LYS A 87 -22.12 10.65 12.05
N LEU A 88 -22.83 10.75 10.93
CA LEU A 88 -23.30 9.60 10.16
C LEU A 88 -22.14 8.82 9.51
N GLU A 89 -21.20 9.53 8.89
CA GLU A 89 -19.98 8.93 8.30
C GLU A 89 -19.12 8.27 9.38
N THR A 90 -18.97 8.92 10.54
CA THR A 90 -18.29 8.34 11.70
C THR A 90 -18.97 7.04 12.14
N ALA A 91 -20.30 6.99 12.18
CA ALA A 91 -21.05 5.77 12.51
C ALA A 91 -20.84 4.65 11.48
N LYS A 92 -20.74 5.00 10.18
CA LYS A 92 -20.48 4.06 9.08
C LYS A 92 -19.09 3.43 9.18
N ASN A 93 -18.05 4.24 9.27
CA ASN A 93 -16.66 3.77 9.35
C ASN A 93 -16.47 2.83 10.57
N PHE A 94 -17.10 3.15 11.70
CA PHE A 94 -17.06 2.29 12.89
C PHE A 94 -17.90 1.00 12.75
N ALA A 95 -18.92 0.94 11.90
CA ALA A 95 -19.69 -0.29 11.66
C ALA A 95 -18.96 -1.22 10.70
N GLU A 96 -18.32 -0.67 9.66
CA GLU A 96 -17.49 -1.41 8.70
C GLU A 96 -16.26 -2.02 9.38
N ARG A 97 -15.64 -1.32 10.34
CA ARG A 97 -14.54 -1.86 11.16
C ARG A 97 -14.98 -3.05 12.04
N ASP A 98 -16.10 -2.92 12.76
CA ASP A 98 -16.67 -4.02 13.55
C ASP A 98 -17.03 -5.24 12.70
N GLN A 99 -17.41 -5.03 11.43
CA GLN A 99 -17.68 -6.12 10.49
C GLN A 99 -16.37 -6.82 10.07
N ALA A 100 -15.32 -6.07 9.75
CA ALA A 100 -14.00 -6.62 9.42
C ALA A 100 -13.41 -7.43 10.60
N GLU A 101 -13.47 -6.88 11.83
CA GLU A 101 -13.03 -7.58 13.05
C GLU A 101 -13.77 -8.92 13.24
N ARG A 102 -15.08 -8.97 12.99
CA ARG A 102 -15.86 -10.23 13.07
C ARG A 102 -15.48 -11.24 12.00
N MET A 103 -15.12 -10.80 10.78
CA MET A 103 -14.65 -11.72 9.73
C MET A 103 -13.30 -12.35 10.10
N LEU A 104 -12.38 -11.57 10.67
CA LEU A 104 -11.09 -12.08 11.15
C LEU A 104 -11.26 -13.14 12.24
N VAL A 105 -12.05 -12.84 13.29
CA VAL A 105 -12.34 -13.79 14.38
C VAL A 105 -13.10 -15.05 13.89
N ALA A 106 -13.88 -14.95 12.81
CA ALA A 106 -14.52 -16.10 12.19
C ALA A 106 -13.53 -16.98 11.40
N LEU A 107 -12.57 -16.37 10.70
CA LEU A 107 -11.51 -17.08 9.98
C LEU A 107 -10.56 -17.81 10.95
N GLU A 108 -10.14 -17.14 12.04
CA GLU A 108 -9.33 -17.74 13.10
C GLU A 108 -9.99 -18.98 13.71
N LYS A 109 -11.29 -18.89 14.03
CA LYS A 109 -12.05 -20.01 14.62
C LYS A 109 -12.37 -21.14 13.64
N GLY A 110 -12.30 -20.88 12.33
CA GLY A 110 -12.43 -21.91 11.30
C GLY A 110 -11.31 -22.95 11.30
N GLY A 111 -10.14 -22.62 11.84
CA GLY A 111 -8.96 -23.50 11.82
C GLY A 111 -8.91 -24.61 12.88
N ALA A 112 -9.76 -24.58 13.91
CA ALA A 112 -9.58 -25.39 15.12
C ALA A 112 -10.82 -26.25 15.49
N SER A 113 -10.98 -27.41 14.85
CA SER A 113 -11.92 -28.44 15.32
C SER A 113 -11.18 -29.53 16.12
N ARG A 114 -11.52 -29.66 17.41
CA ARG A 114 -10.94 -30.67 18.32
C ARG A 114 -12.07 -31.28 19.15
N ALA A 115 -12.35 -32.56 18.92
CA ALA A 115 -13.41 -33.28 19.63
C ALA A 115 -12.97 -33.64 21.07
N PRO A 116 -13.85 -33.49 22.08
CA PRO A 116 -13.60 -33.99 23.43
C PRO A 116 -13.81 -35.52 23.50
N ARG A 117 -13.01 -36.18 24.34
CA ARG A 117 -13.27 -37.56 24.79
C ARG A 117 -13.78 -37.53 26.23
N THR A 118 -14.72 -38.41 26.53
CA THR A 118 -15.07 -38.85 27.88
C THR A 118 -15.30 -40.37 27.83
N ASP A 119 -14.89 -41.06 28.90
CA ASP A 119 -15.07 -42.49 29.12
C ASP A 119 -15.63 -42.65 30.54
N GLU A 120 -16.67 -43.48 30.73
CA GLU A 120 -16.86 -44.40 31.86
C GLU A 120 -18.24 -45.09 31.84
N SER A 121 -18.42 -46.11 32.71
CA SER A 121 -19.68 -46.76 33.10
C SER A 121 -20.50 -47.50 32.01
N ARG A 122 -20.12 -48.76 31.78
CA ARG A 122 -21.11 -49.86 31.70
C ARG A 122 -21.65 -50.06 33.14
N ASP A 123 -22.92 -50.35 33.42
CA ASP A 123 -23.88 -51.16 32.66
C ASP A 123 -25.24 -50.50 32.34
N GLY A 124 -25.46 -49.22 32.67
CA GLY A 124 -26.60 -48.45 32.14
C GLY A 124 -26.53 -48.20 30.61
N ALA A 125 -25.40 -48.58 30.00
CA ALA A 125 -24.97 -48.16 28.67
C ALA A 125 -25.83 -48.67 27.50
N ALA A 126 -26.54 -49.80 27.62
CA ALA A 126 -27.31 -50.36 26.49
C ALA A 126 -28.49 -49.44 26.09
N GLY A 127 -29.40 -49.16 27.03
CA GLY A 127 -30.55 -48.28 26.82
C GLY A 127 -30.21 -46.78 26.71
N ALA A 128 -29.01 -46.38 27.13
CA ALA A 128 -28.44 -45.06 26.80
C ALA A 128 -27.94 -45.04 25.35
N SER A 129 -27.18 -46.05 24.93
CA SER A 129 -26.57 -46.12 23.59
C SER A 129 -27.59 -46.23 22.45
N VAL A 130 -28.79 -46.77 22.67
CA VAL A 130 -29.86 -46.76 21.65
C VAL A 130 -30.42 -45.35 21.49
N ARG A 131 -30.76 -44.68 22.59
CA ARG A 131 -31.28 -43.29 22.56
C ARG A 131 -30.24 -42.32 22.01
N ASP A 132 -28.97 -42.46 22.35
CA ASP A 132 -27.88 -41.68 21.73
C ASP A 132 -27.71 -41.98 20.23
N ALA A 133 -27.98 -43.21 19.77
CA ALA A 133 -27.94 -43.53 18.34
C ALA A 133 -29.12 -42.87 17.59
N LEU A 134 -30.33 -42.96 18.14
CA LEU A 134 -31.53 -42.30 17.62
C LEU A 134 -31.38 -40.77 17.58
N LEU A 135 -30.93 -40.14 18.68
CA LEU A 135 -30.67 -38.70 18.74
C LEU A 135 -29.63 -38.24 17.71
N ARG A 136 -28.58 -39.04 17.46
CA ARG A 136 -27.58 -38.73 16.42
C ARG A 136 -28.11 -38.94 15.00
N ALA A 137 -29.00 -39.91 14.78
CA ALA A 137 -29.69 -40.08 13.51
C ALA A 137 -30.67 -38.93 13.22
N GLU A 138 -31.38 -38.47 14.25
CA GLU A 138 -32.31 -37.33 14.19
C GLU A 138 -31.57 -36.00 13.98
N ALA A 139 -30.43 -35.80 14.65
CA ALA A 139 -29.55 -34.66 14.38
C ALA A 139 -29.02 -34.67 12.92
N ALA A 140 -28.59 -35.83 12.40
CA ALA A 140 -28.15 -35.97 11.01
C ALA A 140 -29.28 -35.74 10.00
N ARG A 141 -30.50 -36.22 10.31
CA ARG A 141 -31.72 -35.95 9.54
C ARG A 141 -32.00 -34.44 9.45
N ASP A 142 -31.99 -33.75 10.59
CA ASP A 142 -32.25 -32.31 10.64
C ASP A 142 -31.12 -31.50 9.98
N GLU A 143 -29.88 -32.00 9.95
CA GLU A 143 -28.80 -31.44 9.14
C GLU A 143 -29.01 -31.68 7.63
N ALA A 144 -29.48 -32.85 7.22
CA ALA A 144 -29.83 -33.12 5.82
C ALA A 144 -31.03 -32.26 5.34
N VAL A 145 -32.04 -32.06 6.19
CA VAL A 145 -33.17 -31.14 5.95
C VAL A 145 -32.67 -29.68 5.82
N ARG A 146 -31.82 -29.21 6.74
CA ARG A 146 -31.18 -27.88 6.67
C ARG A 146 -30.28 -27.73 5.43
N GLY A 147 -29.66 -28.82 4.99
CA GLY A 147 -28.89 -28.92 3.75
C GLY A 147 -29.73 -28.95 2.47
N GLY A 148 -31.06 -28.95 2.56
CA GLY A 148 -31.94 -28.94 1.37
C GLY A 148 -32.13 -30.29 0.70
N ALA A 149 -31.89 -31.40 1.41
CA ALA A 149 -32.21 -32.74 0.91
C ALA A 149 -33.70 -32.84 0.54
N ARG A 150 -34.00 -33.30 -0.68
CA ARG A 150 -35.38 -33.42 -1.18
C ARG A 150 -36.16 -34.44 -0.33
N PRO A 151 -37.46 -34.22 -0.02
CA PRO A 151 -38.26 -35.15 0.78
C PRO A 151 -38.25 -36.60 0.28
N SER A 152 -38.18 -36.82 -1.03
CA SER A 152 -38.09 -38.16 -1.64
C SER A 152 -36.79 -38.91 -1.33
N LEU A 153 -35.69 -38.21 -1.03
CA LEU A 153 -34.41 -38.82 -0.64
C LEU A 153 -34.36 -39.12 0.86
N LEU A 154 -35.03 -38.29 1.67
CA LEU A 154 -35.17 -38.47 3.12
C LEU A 154 -36.07 -39.66 3.47
N ALA A 155 -37.02 -40.04 2.61
CA ALA A 155 -38.04 -41.06 2.87
C ALA A 155 -37.48 -42.42 3.35
N GLU A 156 -36.36 -42.86 2.78
CA GLU A 156 -35.65 -44.11 3.10
C GLU A 156 -34.97 -44.04 4.47
N GLY A 157 -34.24 -42.95 4.76
CA GLY A 157 -33.66 -42.70 6.08
C GLY A 157 -34.73 -42.54 7.18
N ASP A 158 -35.84 -41.87 6.87
CA ASP A 158 -37.00 -41.75 7.76
C ASP A 158 -37.66 -43.10 8.03
N GLU A 159 -37.58 -44.06 7.10
CA GLU A 159 -38.08 -45.43 7.30
C GLU A 159 -37.14 -46.27 8.16
N LEU A 160 -35.83 -46.19 7.93
CA LEU A 160 -34.82 -46.80 8.81
C LEU A 160 -34.95 -46.25 10.25
N LEU A 161 -35.17 -44.94 10.42
CA LEU A 161 -35.38 -44.30 11.72
C LEU A 161 -36.70 -44.75 12.37
N ARG A 162 -37.78 -44.88 11.60
CA ARG A 162 -39.05 -45.48 12.06
C ARG A 162 -38.88 -46.96 12.45
N ALA A 163 -38.04 -47.71 11.75
CA ALA A 163 -37.73 -49.10 12.08
C ALA A 163 -36.88 -49.21 13.36
N ALA A 164 -35.91 -48.31 13.56
CA ALA A 164 -35.09 -48.24 14.77
C ALA A 164 -35.95 -47.99 16.03
N ARG A 165 -36.87 -47.01 15.99
CA ARG A 165 -37.82 -46.72 17.07
C ARG A 165 -38.79 -47.88 17.37
N ARG A 166 -39.15 -48.69 16.36
CA ARG A 166 -39.92 -49.95 16.56
C ARG A 166 -39.07 -51.06 17.19
N ALA A 167 -37.78 -51.14 16.87
CA ALA A 167 -36.86 -52.13 17.46
C ALA A 167 -36.47 -51.76 18.91
N GLU A 168 -36.46 -50.47 19.27
CA GLU A 168 -36.28 -49.99 20.64
C GLU A 168 -37.44 -50.44 21.55
N THR A 169 -38.66 -50.47 21.04
CA THR A 169 -39.86 -50.93 21.76
C THR A 169 -40.08 -52.44 21.71
N SER A 170 -39.33 -53.18 20.89
CA SER A 170 -39.40 -54.65 20.79
C SER A 170 -38.25 -55.36 21.51
N ASP A 171 -37.73 -54.75 22.58
CA ASP A 171 -36.65 -55.25 23.46
C ASP A 171 -35.40 -55.79 22.73
N SER A 172 -35.07 -55.18 21.58
CA SER A 172 -34.01 -55.63 20.67
C SER A 172 -32.97 -54.52 20.46
N PRO A 173 -32.25 -54.07 21.51
CA PRO A 173 -31.46 -52.84 21.51
C PRO A 173 -30.34 -52.82 20.47
N GLU A 174 -29.70 -53.94 20.16
CA GLU A 174 -28.66 -54.00 19.14
C GLU A 174 -29.20 -53.73 17.73
N LYS A 175 -30.38 -54.28 17.41
CA LYS A 175 -31.08 -54.02 16.14
C LYS A 175 -31.56 -52.56 16.04
N ALA A 176 -32.05 -52.00 17.15
CA ALA A 176 -32.43 -50.59 17.21
C ALA A 176 -31.21 -49.67 16.96
N ARG A 177 -30.07 -49.98 17.58
CA ARG A 177 -28.80 -49.28 17.39
C ARG A 177 -28.25 -49.43 15.97
N GLY A 178 -28.36 -50.62 15.37
CA GLY A 178 -27.98 -50.89 13.97
C GLY A 178 -28.78 -50.01 13.00
N LEU A 179 -30.11 -50.11 13.03
CA LEU A 179 -31.03 -49.34 12.18
C LEU A 179 -30.87 -47.82 12.39
N ALA A 180 -30.59 -47.35 13.61
CA ALA A 180 -30.30 -45.95 13.88
C ALA A 180 -28.97 -45.48 13.26
N ASN A 181 -27.92 -46.31 13.30
CA ASN A 181 -26.64 -46.02 12.64
C ASN A 181 -26.77 -46.05 11.11
N GLU A 182 -27.57 -46.96 10.56
CA GLU A 182 -27.89 -47.03 9.13
C GLU A 182 -28.67 -45.78 8.68
N ALA A 183 -29.73 -45.41 9.39
CA ALA A 183 -30.49 -44.17 9.15
C ALA A 183 -29.56 -42.94 9.18
N ARG A 184 -28.70 -42.84 10.21
CA ARG A 184 -27.69 -41.79 10.30
C ARG A 184 -26.75 -41.80 9.09
N SER A 185 -26.19 -42.95 8.72
CA SER A 185 -25.28 -43.07 7.57
C SER A 185 -25.95 -42.68 6.25
N HIS A 186 -27.25 -42.96 6.12
CA HIS A 186 -28.05 -42.49 4.98
C HIS A 186 -28.10 -40.96 4.96
N PHE A 187 -28.52 -40.31 6.05
CA PHE A 187 -28.60 -38.84 6.13
C PHE A 187 -27.22 -38.16 5.97
N ASP A 188 -26.17 -38.70 6.59
CA ASP A 188 -24.78 -38.24 6.43
C ASP A 188 -24.28 -38.43 4.96
N SER A 189 -24.80 -39.41 4.21
CA SER A 189 -24.53 -39.55 2.77
C SER A 189 -25.31 -38.53 1.91
N LEU A 190 -26.56 -38.20 2.28
CA LEU A 190 -27.37 -37.18 1.62
C LEU A 190 -26.75 -35.77 1.77
N ARG A 191 -26.09 -35.51 2.89
CA ARG A 191 -25.22 -34.33 3.12
C ARG A 191 -24.08 -34.18 2.10
N GLY A 192 -23.73 -35.25 1.38
CA GLY A 192 -22.77 -35.25 0.28
C GLY A 192 -23.39 -35.18 -1.12
N ARG A 193 -24.71 -35.32 -1.27
CA ARG A 193 -25.42 -35.43 -2.57
C ARG A 193 -26.54 -34.41 -2.78
N GLY A 194 -27.04 -33.78 -1.72
CA GLY A 194 -28.07 -32.74 -1.79
C GLY A 194 -27.48 -31.38 -2.16
N VAL A 195 -27.82 -30.91 -3.37
CA VAL A 195 -27.85 -29.52 -3.85
C VAL A 195 -26.66 -28.62 -3.45
N ASP A 196 -25.81 -28.32 -4.44
CA ASP A 196 -24.96 -27.13 -4.50
C ASP A 196 -24.11 -26.86 -3.25
N ARG A 197 -23.34 -27.87 -2.80
CA ARG A 197 -22.44 -27.71 -1.65
C ARG A 197 -21.33 -26.65 -1.85
N GLU A 198 -21.06 -26.28 -3.10
CA GLU A 198 -20.18 -25.14 -3.44
C GLU A 198 -20.82 -23.75 -3.17
N ALA A 199 -22.11 -23.69 -2.81
CA ALA A 199 -22.84 -22.43 -2.62
C ALA A 199 -23.09 -22.05 -1.15
N ARG A 200 -22.76 -22.91 -0.16
CA ARG A 200 -23.07 -22.66 1.26
C ARG A 200 -21.96 -22.92 2.29
N ASP A 201 -20.91 -23.68 1.99
CA ASP A 201 -19.79 -23.84 2.92
C ASP A 201 -18.84 -22.61 2.89
N GLY A 202 -19.26 -21.54 3.57
CA GLY A 202 -18.38 -20.59 4.27
C GLY A 202 -17.77 -19.44 3.47
N SER A 203 -17.17 -19.69 2.32
CA SER A 203 -16.62 -18.67 1.41
C SER A 203 -16.40 -19.25 0.01
N PRO A 204 -16.82 -18.58 -1.08
CA PRO A 204 -16.26 -18.88 -2.40
C PRO A 204 -14.74 -18.69 -2.36
N SER A 205 -13.98 -19.66 -2.88
CA SER A 205 -12.51 -19.60 -2.88
C SER A 205 -11.99 -18.31 -3.54
N LEU A 206 -10.82 -17.81 -3.12
CA LEU A 206 -10.23 -16.59 -3.70
C LEU A 206 -10.11 -16.68 -5.24
N GLN A 207 -9.84 -17.87 -5.77
CA GLN A 207 -9.94 -18.16 -7.21
C GLN A 207 -11.32 -17.81 -7.77
N ARG A 208 -12.41 -18.36 -7.23
CA ARG A 208 -13.78 -18.10 -7.72
C ARG A 208 -14.25 -16.68 -7.47
N LEU A 209 -13.74 -16.01 -6.42
CA LEU A 209 -13.98 -14.58 -6.19
C LEU A 209 -13.29 -13.72 -7.24
N ALA A 210 -12.00 -13.97 -7.52
CA ALA A 210 -11.26 -13.30 -8.58
C ALA A 210 -11.91 -13.55 -9.95
N GLU A 211 -12.15 -14.80 -10.31
CA GLU A 211 -12.79 -15.22 -11.55
C GLU A 211 -14.15 -14.53 -11.76
N ARG A 212 -15.06 -14.62 -10.78
CA ARG A 212 -16.39 -14.03 -10.88
C ARG A 212 -16.34 -12.50 -10.98
N SER A 213 -15.46 -11.83 -10.24
CA SER A 213 -15.32 -10.38 -10.31
C SER A 213 -14.69 -9.93 -11.64
N LEU A 214 -13.60 -10.57 -12.08
CA LEU A 214 -12.93 -10.26 -13.34
C LEU A 214 -13.85 -10.52 -14.55
N VAL A 215 -14.61 -11.61 -14.54
CA VAL A 215 -15.65 -11.86 -15.55
C VAL A 215 -16.72 -10.78 -15.48
N ALA A 216 -17.32 -10.49 -14.32
CA ALA A 216 -18.34 -9.45 -14.20
C ALA A 216 -17.85 -8.08 -14.71
N LEU A 217 -16.59 -7.73 -14.45
CA LEU A 217 -15.98 -6.48 -14.90
C LEU A 217 -15.66 -6.49 -16.40
N ALA A 218 -15.19 -7.60 -16.97
CA ALA A 218 -15.02 -7.74 -18.42
C ALA A 218 -16.37 -7.68 -19.17
N LEU A 219 -17.44 -8.20 -18.57
CA LEU A 219 -18.80 -8.07 -19.10
C LEU A 219 -19.26 -6.59 -19.07
N ARG A 220 -19.05 -5.91 -17.93
CA ARG A 220 -19.40 -4.49 -17.73
C ARG A 220 -18.55 -3.54 -18.58
N ARG A 221 -17.28 -3.87 -18.85
CA ARG A 221 -16.40 -3.20 -19.84
C ARG A 221 -17.08 -3.13 -21.21
N GLY A 222 -17.59 -4.26 -21.71
CA GLY A 222 -18.29 -4.33 -23.00
C GLY A 222 -19.58 -3.50 -23.05
N GLU A 223 -20.34 -3.45 -21.95
CA GLU A 223 -21.56 -2.62 -21.85
C GLU A 223 -21.24 -1.13 -21.86
N LEU A 224 -20.16 -0.73 -21.19
CA LEU A 224 -19.75 0.67 -21.06
C LEU A 224 -19.05 1.17 -22.34
N LEU A 225 -18.28 0.32 -23.03
CA LEU A 225 -17.87 0.54 -24.43
C LEU A 225 -19.08 0.68 -25.37
N GLY A 226 -20.20 0.01 -25.08
CA GLY A 226 -21.46 0.19 -25.81
C GLY A 226 -22.18 1.51 -25.52
N GLN A 227 -21.96 2.07 -24.34
CA GLN A 227 -22.42 3.39 -23.94
C GLN A 227 -21.41 4.51 -24.27
N MET A 228 -20.37 4.23 -25.07
CA MET A 228 -19.28 5.16 -25.42
C MET A 228 -18.58 5.78 -24.20
N ARG A 229 -18.50 5.02 -23.10
CA ARG A 229 -17.99 5.52 -21.81
C ARG A 229 -16.48 5.66 -21.79
N ASP A 230 -15.77 4.86 -22.59
CA ASP A 230 -14.38 5.06 -23.03
C ASP A 230 -14.10 6.47 -23.59
N GLN A 231 -15.13 7.20 -23.98
CA GLN A 231 -15.06 8.58 -24.47
C GLN A 231 -15.62 9.55 -23.43
N SER A 232 -16.79 9.26 -22.84
CA SER A 232 -17.42 10.14 -21.83
C SER A 232 -16.64 10.29 -20.52
N CYS A 233 -15.85 9.28 -20.15
CA CYS A 233 -15.02 9.23 -18.94
C CYS A 233 -13.66 8.57 -19.24
N ALA A 234 -13.04 8.95 -20.36
CA ALA A 234 -11.88 8.28 -20.94
C ALA A 234 -10.71 8.00 -19.98
N ALA A 235 -10.42 8.90 -19.02
CA ALA A 235 -9.36 8.69 -18.04
C ALA A 235 -9.72 7.58 -17.02
N PRO A 236 -10.80 7.71 -16.20
CA PRO A 236 -11.27 6.60 -15.36
C PRO A 236 -11.48 5.28 -16.10
N PHE A 237 -11.95 5.32 -17.35
CA PHE A 237 -12.20 4.11 -18.13
C PHE A 237 -10.90 3.39 -18.53
N ARG A 238 -9.87 4.12 -18.99
CA ARG A 238 -8.56 3.51 -19.31
C ARG A 238 -7.84 2.99 -18.06
N GLU A 239 -7.97 3.68 -16.93
CA GLU A 239 -7.47 3.20 -15.64
C GLU A 239 -8.15 1.88 -15.25
N PHE A 240 -9.48 1.80 -15.44
CA PHE A 240 -10.25 0.56 -15.25
C PHE A 240 -9.78 -0.57 -16.18
N GLU A 241 -9.58 -0.32 -17.48
CA GLU A 241 -9.13 -1.34 -18.43
C GLU A 241 -7.75 -1.91 -18.08
N ALA A 242 -6.77 -1.04 -17.78
CA ALA A 242 -5.42 -1.45 -17.40
C ALA A 242 -5.39 -2.25 -16.08
N VAL A 243 -6.22 -1.84 -15.10
CA VAL A 243 -6.35 -2.55 -13.82
C VAL A 243 -7.06 -3.90 -13.99
N LEU A 244 -8.05 -4.00 -14.88
CA LEU A 244 -8.73 -5.25 -15.21
C LEU A 244 -7.77 -6.25 -15.88
N GLU A 245 -6.93 -5.79 -16.83
CA GLU A 245 -5.94 -6.64 -17.50
C GLU A 245 -4.85 -7.13 -16.52
N LEU A 246 -4.40 -6.27 -15.59
CA LEU A 246 -3.50 -6.68 -14.50
C LEU A 246 -4.14 -7.75 -13.60
N GLY A 247 -5.44 -7.66 -13.32
CA GLY A 247 -6.19 -8.68 -12.60
C GLY A 247 -6.24 -10.02 -13.34
N GLN A 248 -6.48 -10.00 -14.65
CA GLN A 248 -6.47 -11.21 -15.50
C GLN A 248 -5.07 -11.86 -15.55
N ARG A 249 -4.01 -11.10 -15.82
CA ARG A 249 -2.63 -11.61 -15.83
C ARG A 249 -2.20 -12.21 -14.49
N ARG A 250 -2.77 -11.75 -13.37
CA ARG A 250 -2.54 -12.34 -12.03
C ARG A 250 -3.32 -13.62 -11.83
N TYR A 251 -4.57 -13.67 -12.28
CA TYR A 251 -5.40 -14.88 -12.27
C TYR A 251 -4.75 -16.03 -13.04
N ASP A 252 -4.23 -15.76 -14.23
CA ASP A 252 -3.57 -16.76 -15.10
C ASP A 252 -2.29 -17.36 -14.49
N VAL A 253 -1.62 -16.62 -13.61
CA VAL A 253 -0.41 -17.07 -12.86
C VAL A 253 -0.77 -17.78 -11.55
N GLY A 254 -2.06 -17.85 -11.19
CA GLY A 254 -2.54 -18.43 -9.93
C GLY A 254 -2.49 -17.49 -8.73
N ASP A 255 -2.18 -16.20 -8.94
CA ASP A 255 -2.09 -15.15 -7.93
C ASP A 255 -3.49 -14.57 -7.64
N TYR A 256 -4.38 -15.43 -7.13
CA TYR A 256 -5.81 -15.15 -7.00
C TYR A 256 -6.14 -14.02 -6.01
N GLU A 257 -5.29 -13.80 -5.01
CA GLU A 257 -5.45 -12.70 -4.04
C GLU A 257 -5.24 -11.34 -4.72
N ARG A 258 -4.10 -11.14 -5.41
CA ARG A 258 -3.86 -9.93 -6.21
C ARG A 258 -4.87 -9.78 -7.34
N ALA A 259 -5.29 -10.87 -7.98
CA ALA A 259 -6.31 -10.84 -9.02
C ALA A 259 -7.64 -10.26 -8.51
N TYR A 260 -8.06 -10.62 -7.29
CA TYR A 260 -9.24 -10.07 -6.64
C TYR A 260 -9.05 -8.61 -6.18
N GLU A 261 -7.88 -8.24 -5.63
CA GLU A 261 -7.55 -6.84 -5.33
C GLU A 261 -7.68 -5.93 -6.56
N PHE A 262 -7.10 -6.34 -7.69
CA PHE A 262 -7.18 -5.60 -8.93
C PHE A 262 -8.63 -5.51 -9.44
N ALA A 263 -9.41 -6.58 -9.33
CA ALA A 263 -10.84 -6.55 -9.68
C ALA A 263 -11.61 -5.49 -8.86
N LEU A 264 -11.40 -5.41 -7.54
CA LEU A 264 -12.04 -4.40 -6.68
C LEU A 264 -11.66 -2.97 -7.11
N ARG A 265 -10.37 -2.71 -7.35
CA ARG A 265 -9.87 -1.39 -7.82
C ARG A 265 -10.42 -1.02 -9.20
N ALA A 266 -10.65 -2.01 -10.07
CA ALA A 266 -11.31 -1.79 -11.35
C ALA A 266 -12.75 -1.30 -11.17
N ASP A 267 -13.57 -1.91 -10.30
CA ASP A 267 -14.94 -1.45 -10.06
C ASP A 267 -14.98 -0.03 -9.43
N GLU A 268 -14.01 0.34 -8.59
CA GLU A 268 -13.88 1.71 -8.07
C GLU A 268 -13.66 2.75 -9.19
N ARG A 269 -12.72 2.49 -10.10
CA ARG A 269 -12.49 3.35 -11.28
C ARG A 269 -13.71 3.40 -12.20
N LEU A 270 -14.45 2.30 -12.29
CA LEU A 270 -15.70 2.21 -13.04
C LEU A 270 -16.82 3.06 -12.45
N ARG A 271 -16.90 3.18 -11.11
CA ARG A 271 -17.88 4.05 -10.43
C ARG A 271 -17.60 5.54 -10.66
N ALA A 272 -16.32 5.92 -10.84
CA ALA A 272 -15.94 7.30 -11.14
C ALA A 272 -16.43 7.81 -12.53
N CYS A 273 -16.99 6.93 -13.37
CA CYS A 273 -17.66 7.29 -14.62
C CYS A 273 -19.12 7.76 -14.46
N ASP A 274 -19.76 7.65 -13.28
CA ASP A 274 -21.21 7.86 -13.16
C ASP A 274 -21.58 9.36 -12.92
N PRO A 275 -22.31 10.04 -13.84
CA PRO A 275 -22.23 11.50 -13.99
C PRO A 275 -23.16 12.31 -13.05
N ARG A 276 -23.38 11.85 -11.81
CA ARG A 276 -24.42 12.40 -10.91
C ARG A 276 -23.95 13.53 -9.95
N THR A 277 -22.82 14.20 -10.21
CA THR A 277 -22.17 15.13 -9.23
C THR A 277 -21.47 16.36 -9.85
N GLY A 278 -21.97 17.60 -9.66
CA GLY A 278 -21.19 18.86 -9.90
C GLY A 278 -21.95 20.19 -10.23
N PRO A 279 -21.60 21.37 -9.63
CA PRO A 279 -22.20 22.71 -9.92
C PRO A 279 -21.27 23.82 -10.51
N GLN A 280 -21.60 25.14 -10.38
CA GLN A 280 -21.49 26.20 -11.44
C GLN A 280 -20.65 27.51 -11.16
N THR A 281 -20.77 28.59 -12.00
CA THR A 281 -19.89 29.80 -12.10
C THR A 281 -20.53 31.07 -12.75
N PRO A 282 -19.96 32.30 -12.57
CA PRO A 282 -20.08 33.52 -13.42
C PRO A 282 -18.68 34.13 -13.82
N ALA A 283 -18.41 35.35 -14.38
CA ALA A 283 -18.98 36.26 -15.42
C ALA A 283 -17.89 37.33 -15.84
N ALA A 284 -18.10 38.21 -16.86
CA ALA A 284 -17.06 39.20 -17.35
C ALA A 284 -17.62 40.39 -18.22
N GLN A 285 -16.77 41.34 -18.69
CA GLN A 285 -17.11 42.39 -19.71
C GLN A 285 -15.93 42.98 -20.55
N THR A 286 -16.20 43.97 -21.46
CA THR A 286 -15.49 44.28 -22.74
C THR A 286 -14.89 45.71 -22.87
N LYS A 287 -14.81 46.34 -24.07
CA LYS A 287 -13.67 46.43 -25.02
C LYS A 287 -13.58 47.85 -25.65
N SER A 288 -12.36 48.33 -25.96
CA SER A 288 -12.07 49.54 -26.77
C SER A 288 -10.64 49.54 -27.36
N SER A 289 -10.16 48.37 -27.82
CA SER A 289 -8.98 47.83 -27.16
C SER A 289 -7.68 47.62 -27.98
N ALA A 290 -7.43 48.27 -29.11
CA ALA A 290 -6.16 48.06 -29.85
C ALA A 290 -4.93 48.63 -29.12
N ASP A 291 -4.66 49.93 -29.28
CA ASP A 291 -3.58 50.63 -28.54
C ASP A 291 -3.92 50.75 -27.05
N GLU A 292 -5.21 50.79 -26.71
CA GLU A 292 -5.64 50.72 -25.32
C GLU A 292 -5.23 49.38 -24.67
N ASP A 293 -5.39 48.21 -25.31
CA ASP A 293 -4.82 46.98 -24.73
C ASP A 293 -3.29 46.96 -24.83
N ALA A 294 -2.64 47.64 -25.78
CA ALA A 294 -1.17 47.67 -25.82
C ALA A 294 -0.61 48.39 -24.57
N LEU A 295 -1.12 49.59 -24.29
CA LEU A 295 -0.77 50.37 -23.10
C LEU A 295 -1.26 49.68 -21.81
N ARG A 296 -2.49 49.16 -21.80
CA ARG A 296 -3.05 48.42 -20.65
C ARG A 296 -2.33 47.11 -20.37
N LYS A 297 -1.87 46.34 -21.37
CA LYS A 297 -1.02 45.15 -21.17
C LYS A 297 0.32 45.55 -20.57
N LYS A 298 0.95 46.61 -21.06
CA LYS A 298 2.20 47.16 -20.51
C LYS A 298 2.01 47.60 -19.05
N ALA A 299 0.91 48.30 -18.74
CA ALA A 299 0.57 48.72 -17.39
C ALA A 299 0.21 47.54 -16.46
N THR A 300 -0.57 46.58 -16.94
CA THR A 300 -0.93 45.36 -16.19
C THR A 300 0.32 44.56 -15.85
N ALA A 301 1.24 44.38 -16.81
CA ALA A 301 2.51 43.69 -16.58
C ALA A 301 3.40 44.45 -15.58
N ALA A 302 3.46 45.78 -15.66
CA ALA A 302 4.21 46.59 -14.70
C ALA A 302 3.60 46.51 -13.28
N LEU A 303 2.29 46.67 -13.16
CA LEU A 303 1.53 46.55 -11.90
C LEU A 303 1.69 45.15 -11.30
N GLN A 304 1.46 44.08 -12.06
CA GLN A 304 1.65 42.70 -11.59
C GLN A 304 3.08 42.44 -11.11
N LYS A 305 4.10 42.92 -11.85
CA LYS A 305 5.50 42.78 -11.45
C LYS A 305 5.81 43.51 -10.14
N ALA A 306 5.27 44.72 -9.96
CA ALA A 306 5.39 45.48 -8.72
C ALA A 306 4.61 44.83 -7.56
N GLN A 307 3.39 44.32 -7.81
CA GLN A 307 2.55 43.63 -6.82
C GLN A 307 3.21 42.35 -6.29
N ILE A 308 3.90 41.61 -7.17
CA ILE A 308 4.68 40.42 -6.81
C ILE A 308 5.85 40.78 -5.90
N GLU A 309 6.60 41.84 -6.21
CA GLU A 309 7.67 42.29 -5.30
C GLU A 309 7.13 42.92 -4.01
N LEU A 310 6.00 43.62 -4.02
CA LEU A 310 5.35 44.09 -2.78
C LEU A 310 4.96 42.91 -1.90
N SER A 311 4.38 41.86 -2.48
CA SER A 311 4.01 40.63 -1.75
C SER A 311 5.24 39.93 -1.17
N ARG A 312 6.37 39.92 -1.89
CA ARG A 312 7.65 39.37 -1.41
C ARG A 312 8.22 40.19 -0.26
N VAL A 313 8.25 41.52 -0.39
CA VAL A 313 8.76 42.44 0.63
C VAL A 313 7.88 42.43 1.88
N GLN A 314 6.55 42.47 1.75
CA GLN A 314 5.62 42.37 2.88
C GLN A 314 5.73 41.04 3.65
N ALA A 315 6.09 39.95 2.96
CA ALA A 315 6.37 38.65 3.57
C ALA A 315 7.77 38.55 4.23
N GLN A 316 8.64 39.55 4.04
CA GLN A 316 9.96 39.64 4.65
C GLN A 316 9.99 40.69 5.78
N ASN A 317 9.59 41.93 5.49
CA ASN A 317 9.48 43.04 6.44
C ASN A 317 8.23 43.89 6.10
N ARG A 318 7.14 43.68 6.84
CA ARG A 318 5.86 44.38 6.61
C ARG A 318 5.90 45.88 6.94
N GLU A 319 6.81 46.30 7.81
CA GLU A 319 6.90 47.67 8.36
C GLU A 319 8.00 48.53 7.71
N ASP A 320 8.67 48.02 6.67
CA ASP A 320 9.72 48.76 5.97
C ASP A 320 9.15 50.05 5.31
N PRO A 321 9.73 51.24 5.56
CA PRO A 321 9.29 52.49 4.93
C PRO A 321 9.29 52.45 3.40
N ALA A 322 10.22 51.71 2.77
CA ALA A 322 10.26 51.51 1.33
C ALA A 322 9.17 50.55 0.83
N ALA A 323 8.72 49.60 1.67
CA ALA A 323 7.54 48.78 1.38
C ALA A 323 6.27 49.64 1.38
N MET A 324 6.10 50.52 2.37
CA MET A 324 4.97 51.45 2.43
C MET A 324 5.01 52.47 1.28
N GLN A 325 6.19 53.00 0.92
CA GLN A 325 6.34 53.89 -0.24
C GLN A 325 6.04 53.17 -1.57
N GLY A 326 6.50 51.93 -1.73
CA GLY A 326 6.18 51.08 -2.88
C GLY A 326 4.69 50.78 -2.99
N GLN A 327 4.03 50.51 -1.85
CA GLN A 327 2.58 50.30 -1.77
C GLN A 327 1.79 51.56 -2.14
N ALA A 328 2.19 52.75 -1.67
CA ALA A 328 1.54 54.00 -2.03
C ALA A 328 1.67 54.33 -3.53
N LEU A 329 2.82 54.01 -4.15
CA LEU A 329 3.02 54.12 -5.59
C LEU A 329 2.22 53.08 -6.40
N LEU A 330 2.05 51.86 -5.88
CA LEU A 330 1.16 50.85 -6.46
C LEU A 330 -0.30 51.28 -6.42
N GLN A 331 -0.80 51.74 -5.27
CA GLN A 331 -2.15 52.30 -5.13
C GLN A 331 -2.36 53.51 -6.06
N SER A 332 -1.33 54.36 -6.23
CA SER A 332 -1.36 55.44 -7.21
C SER A 332 -1.46 54.90 -8.64
N GLY A 333 -0.66 53.88 -8.99
CA GLY A 333 -0.72 53.20 -10.28
C GLY A 333 -2.09 52.57 -10.58
N ASP A 334 -2.71 51.90 -9.60
CA ASP A 334 -4.05 51.33 -9.70
C ASP A 334 -5.11 52.40 -9.94
N THR A 335 -5.03 53.57 -9.28
CA THR A 335 -5.98 54.67 -9.53
C THR A 335 -5.82 55.30 -10.92
N TRP A 336 -4.61 55.38 -11.47
CA TRP A 336 -4.40 55.77 -12.88
C TRP A 336 -4.89 54.69 -13.85
N PHE A 337 -4.66 53.41 -13.55
CA PHE A 337 -5.14 52.28 -14.35
C PHE A 337 -6.68 52.24 -14.43
N ALA A 338 -7.36 52.44 -13.29
CA ALA A 338 -8.81 52.53 -13.22
C ALA A 338 -9.36 53.74 -14.01
N ARG A 339 -8.59 54.83 -14.13
CA ARG A 339 -8.89 55.99 -14.97
C ARG A 339 -8.54 55.81 -16.45
N ARG A 340 -8.08 54.61 -16.86
CA ARG A 340 -7.56 54.30 -18.21
C ARG A 340 -6.31 55.09 -18.62
N ALA A 341 -5.63 55.72 -17.66
CA ALA A 341 -4.36 56.41 -17.83
C ALA A 341 -3.20 55.40 -17.73
N TYR A 342 -3.13 54.49 -18.71
CA TYR A 342 -2.27 53.31 -18.61
C TYR A 342 -0.77 53.62 -18.75
N ALA A 343 -0.39 54.72 -19.41
CA ALA A 343 1.02 55.11 -19.50
C ALA A 343 1.56 55.57 -18.13
N GLU A 344 0.76 56.37 -17.43
CA GLU A 344 0.98 56.89 -16.09
C GLU A 344 0.96 55.76 -15.06
N ALA A 345 0.01 54.83 -15.18
CA ALA A 345 -0.05 53.62 -14.35
C ALA A 345 1.22 52.75 -14.52
N ALA A 346 1.70 52.57 -15.76
CA ALA A 346 2.91 51.80 -16.03
C ALA A 346 4.18 52.45 -15.45
N ASP A 347 4.27 53.79 -15.45
CA ASP A 347 5.39 54.52 -14.83
C ASP A 347 5.35 54.44 -13.30
N MET A 348 4.19 54.69 -12.68
CA MET A 348 4.02 54.57 -11.21
C MET A 348 4.36 53.15 -10.72
N ALA A 349 3.88 52.12 -11.42
CA ALA A 349 4.22 50.73 -11.13
C ALA A 349 5.72 50.43 -11.32
N SER A 350 6.37 51.00 -12.34
CA SER A 350 7.80 50.85 -12.58
C SER A 350 8.64 51.51 -11.47
N ARG A 351 8.21 52.67 -10.97
CA ARG A 351 8.82 53.35 -9.80
C ARG A 351 8.63 52.53 -8.53
N ALA A 352 7.43 51.97 -8.29
CA ALA A 352 7.17 51.08 -7.16
C ALA A 352 8.10 49.85 -7.19
N TYR A 353 8.18 49.15 -8.33
CA TYR A 353 9.09 48.02 -8.52
C TYR A 353 10.56 48.41 -8.27
N ALA A 354 11.01 49.59 -8.73
CA ALA A 354 12.38 50.07 -8.55
C ALA A 354 12.74 50.40 -7.10
N ILE A 355 11.76 50.69 -6.24
CA ILE A 355 11.95 50.86 -4.79
C ILE A 355 11.91 49.50 -4.09
N LEU A 356 10.88 48.69 -4.34
CA LEU A 356 10.68 47.37 -3.71
C LEU A 356 11.83 46.41 -4.01
N SER A 357 12.34 46.39 -5.24
CA SER A 357 13.49 45.55 -5.61
C SER A 357 14.83 45.96 -4.97
N ARG A 358 14.93 47.17 -4.37
CA ARG A 358 16.09 47.56 -3.55
C ARG A 358 16.03 47.02 -2.13
N VAL A 359 14.84 46.81 -1.56
CA VAL A 359 14.68 46.19 -0.23
C VAL A 359 15.26 44.78 -0.22
N LYS A 360 15.13 44.05 -1.32
CA LYS A 360 15.76 42.73 -1.55
C LYS A 360 17.30 42.73 -1.49
N ALA A 361 17.95 43.90 -1.58
CA ALA A 361 19.42 44.00 -1.45
C ALA A 361 19.91 44.08 0.01
N ALA A 362 19.01 44.11 1.00
CA ALA A 362 19.37 43.86 2.39
C ALA A 362 19.80 42.37 2.57
N PRO A 363 20.84 42.06 3.37
CA PRO A 363 21.58 40.81 3.22
C PRO A 363 20.85 39.57 3.75
N GLU A 364 20.89 38.47 2.97
CA GLU A 364 20.32 37.15 3.32
C GLU A 364 21.06 36.41 4.48
N ALA A 365 22.00 37.08 5.14
CA ALA A 365 22.88 36.54 6.19
C ALA A 365 22.18 35.72 7.30
N PRO A 366 21.07 36.15 7.94
CA PRO A 366 20.54 35.44 9.11
C PRO A 366 19.98 34.05 8.78
N ARG A 367 19.59 33.78 7.53
CA ARG A 367 19.02 32.48 7.14
C ARG A 367 20.08 31.40 6.96
N ASN A 368 21.28 31.79 6.53
CA ASN A 368 22.41 30.88 6.43
C ASN A 368 22.94 30.55 7.83
N ALA A 369 23.16 31.57 8.67
CA ALA A 369 23.58 31.39 10.07
C ALA A 369 22.64 30.42 10.83
N ALA A 370 21.32 30.61 10.73
CA ALA A 370 20.34 29.73 11.39
C ALA A 370 20.35 28.27 10.87
N LYS A 371 20.86 28.03 9.64
CA LYS A 371 21.08 26.68 9.10
C LYS A 371 22.38 26.09 9.62
N ASP A 372 23.46 26.86 9.56
CA ASP A 372 24.79 26.41 10.00
C ASP A 372 24.78 26.04 11.49
N GLU A 373 24.08 26.82 12.33
CA GLU A 373 23.83 26.50 13.75
C GLU A 373 22.98 25.23 13.98
N ALA A 374 22.14 24.83 13.02
CA ALA A 374 21.31 23.63 13.10
C ALA A 374 22.09 22.39 12.61
N ASP A 375 22.93 22.55 11.59
CA ASP A 375 23.88 21.54 11.12
C ASP A 375 24.93 21.22 12.21
N GLU A 376 25.48 22.24 12.88
CA GLU A 376 26.38 22.09 14.02
C GLU A 376 25.71 21.32 15.17
N ALA A 377 24.49 21.69 15.56
CA ALA A 377 23.76 21.03 16.65
C ALA A 377 23.45 19.55 16.34
N LEU A 378 23.14 19.22 15.08
CA LEU A 378 22.93 17.84 14.64
C LEU A 378 24.25 17.04 14.61
N ALA A 379 25.37 17.66 14.22
CA ALA A 379 26.69 17.03 14.28
C ALA A 379 27.11 16.74 15.74
N GLU A 380 26.86 17.67 16.65
CA GLU A 380 27.10 17.49 18.09
C GLU A 380 26.25 16.34 18.66
N ALA A 381 24.95 16.31 18.34
CA ALA A 381 24.04 15.27 18.81
C ALA A 381 24.41 13.87 18.31
N ARG A 382 24.86 13.74 17.04
CA ARG A 382 25.38 12.49 16.48
C ARG A 382 26.70 12.07 17.12
N THR A 383 27.59 13.02 17.42
CA THR A 383 28.83 12.74 18.16
C THR A 383 28.54 12.24 19.58
N ALA A 384 27.58 12.87 20.27
CA ALA A 384 27.16 12.46 21.61
C ALA A 384 26.48 11.08 21.63
N ARG A 385 25.70 10.72 20.60
CA ARG A 385 25.14 9.36 20.41
C ARG A 385 26.22 8.29 20.43
N ASP A 386 27.33 8.55 19.74
CA ASP A 386 28.42 7.57 19.57
C ASP A 386 29.30 7.48 20.82
N GLN A 387 29.37 8.57 21.62
CA GLN A 387 30.04 8.61 22.93
C GLN A 387 29.19 8.03 24.07
N ALA A 388 27.85 8.06 23.99
CA ALA A 388 26.97 7.55 25.02
C ALA A 388 27.17 6.03 25.20
N THR A 389 27.43 5.57 26.42
CA THR A 389 27.57 4.15 26.76
C THR A 389 26.33 3.56 27.45
N ASP A 390 25.52 4.40 28.11
CA ASP A 390 24.31 3.97 28.80
C ASP A 390 23.13 3.70 27.83
N ALA A 391 22.35 2.65 28.13
CA ALA A 391 21.25 2.19 27.29
C ALA A 391 20.02 3.11 27.37
N ALA A 392 19.68 3.66 28.53
CA ALA A 392 18.50 4.52 28.70
C ALA A 392 18.74 5.92 28.10
N ALA A 393 19.93 6.48 28.32
CA ALA A 393 20.43 7.68 27.67
C ALA A 393 20.42 7.53 26.14
N ARG A 394 20.90 6.39 25.62
CA ARG A 394 20.82 6.05 24.19
C ARG A 394 19.40 6.04 23.66
N THR A 395 18.47 5.32 24.31
CA THR A 395 17.08 5.23 23.82
C THR A 395 16.41 6.61 23.74
N LYS A 396 16.52 7.42 24.80
CA LYS A 396 15.92 8.77 24.84
C LYS A 396 16.59 9.76 23.88
N GLY A 397 17.92 9.70 23.76
CA GLY A 397 18.67 10.54 22.82
C GLY A 397 18.38 10.20 21.36
N LEU A 398 18.21 8.92 21.02
CA LEU A 398 17.87 8.47 19.66
C LEU A 398 16.47 8.96 19.23
N GLU A 399 15.49 8.94 20.13
CA GLU A 399 14.16 9.48 19.85
C GLU A 399 14.22 10.99 19.53
N LEU A 400 14.91 11.75 20.39
CA LEU A 400 15.09 13.20 20.20
C LEU A 400 15.89 13.52 18.93
N LEU A 401 16.92 12.75 18.60
CA LEU A 401 17.68 12.91 17.35
C LEU A 401 16.77 12.70 16.12
N SER A 402 15.92 11.66 16.14
CA SER A 402 14.92 11.42 15.08
C SER A 402 13.87 12.54 14.98
N GLN A 403 13.51 13.18 16.08
CA GLN A 403 12.63 14.37 16.06
C GLN A 403 13.35 15.58 15.45
N ALA A 404 14.63 15.81 15.80
CA ALA A 404 15.44 16.91 15.27
C ALA A 404 15.69 16.78 13.76
N GLU A 405 15.99 15.57 13.26
CA GLU A 405 16.21 15.32 11.83
C GLU A 405 14.91 15.53 11.02
N ARG A 406 13.74 15.19 11.58
CA ARG A 406 12.43 15.50 10.96
C ARG A 406 12.14 17.01 10.93
N ALA A 407 12.45 17.74 12.01
CA ALA A 407 12.31 19.19 12.04
C ALA A 407 13.22 19.89 11.02
N TYR A 408 14.45 19.39 10.84
CA TYR A 408 15.39 19.88 9.83
C TYR A 408 14.86 19.62 8.40
N ALA A 409 14.36 18.42 8.11
CA ALA A 409 13.76 18.10 6.82
C ALA A 409 12.54 18.97 6.49
N ALA A 410 11.74 19.33 7.52
CA ALA A 410 10.64 20.29 7.42
C ALA A 410 11.09 21.76 7.32
N LYS A 411 12.41 22.04 7.33
CA LYS A 411 13.04 23.37 7.32
C LYS A 411 12.74 24.23 8.56
N SER A 412 12.27 23.64 9.66
CA SER A 412 12.18 24.34 10.95
C SER A 412 13.52 24.26 11.69
N LEU A 413 14.44 25.15 11.29
CA LEU A 413 15.83 25.14 11.75
C LEU A 413 15.94 25.42 13.26
N GLY A 414 15.04 26.23 13.83
CA GLY A 414 14.97 26.47 15.28
C GLY A 414 14.55 25.24 16.08
N ASP A 415 13.54 24.50 15.60
CA ASP A 415 13.10 23.24 16.22
C ASP A 415 14.17 22.15 16.08
N ALA A 416 14.83 22.09 14.92
CA ALA A 416 15.96 21.18 14.68
C ALA A 416 17.10 21.47 15.67
N LYS A 417 17.58 22.71 15.76
CA LYS A 417 18.66 23.15 16.67
C LYS A 417 18.32 22.88 18.13
N THR A 418 17.12 23.25 18.59
CA THR A 418 16.70 23.05 19.99
C THR A 418 16.49 21.58 20.34
N THR A 419 15.95 20.78 19.41
CA THR A 419 15.71 19.34 19.65
C THR A 419 16.99 18.52 19.53
N ALA A 420 17.91 18.89 18.63
CA ALA A 420 19.25 18.32 18.58
C ALA A 420 20.02 18.59 19.89
N ARG A 421 19.99 19.83 20.42
CA ARG A 421 20.58 20.13 21.73
C ARG A 421 19.93 19.33 22.89
N LYS A 422 18.62 19.07 22.84
CA LYS A 422 17.96 18.13 23.79
C LYS A 422 18.46 16.69 23.63
N ALA A 423 18.70 16.23 22.39
CA ALA A 423 19.30 14.92 22.14
C ALA A 423 20.74 14.84 22.68
N THR A 424 21.59 15.84 22.40
CA THR A 424 22.94 15.97 22.99
C THR A 424 22.89 15.91 24.51
N ALA A 425 21.97 16.66 25.15
CA ALA A 425 21.79 16.63 26.59
C ALA A 425 21.32 15.27 27.12
N ALA A 426 20.44 14.56 26.40
CA ALA A 426 20.00 13.22 26.75
C ALA A 426 21.11 12.15 26.60
N PHE A 427 21.99 12.29 25.61
CA PHE A 427 23.17 11.42 25.45
C PHE A 427 24.29 11.73 26.46
N ARG A 428 24.48 13.01 26.81
CA ARG A 428 25.47 13.46 27.81
C ARG A 428 24.97 13.33 29.26
N ALA A 429 23.68 13.10 29.47
CA ALA A 429 23.12 12.63 30.73
C ALA A 429 23.54 11.17 30.96
N GLY A 430 24.82 10.97 31.27
CA GLY A 430 25.29 9.73 31.89
C GLY A 430 24.57 9.49 33.23
N PRO A 431 24.75 8.32 33.85
CA PRO A 431 24.14 8.05 35.14
C PRO A 431 24.57 9.10 36.17
N GLY A 432 23.62 9.92 36.63
CA GLY A 432 23.71 10.46 37.98
C GLY A 432 23.87 9.29 38.94
N ASP A 433 24.64 9.47 40.01
CA ASP A 433 25.20 8.39 40.85
C ASP A 433 24.21 7.21 40.97
N PRO A 434 24.57 5.98 40.56
CA PRO A 434 23.66 4.84 40.67
C PRO A 434 23.14 4.64 42.10
N CYS A 435 23.84 5.15 43.12
CA CYS A 435 23.34 5.22 44.49
C CYS A 435 22.17 6.22 44.66
N ASP A 436 22.18 7.38 43.99
CA ASP A 436 21.06 8.33 43.98
C ASP A 436 19.88 7.82 43.14
N ALA A 437 20.15 7.19 42.00
CA ALA A 437 19.11 6.51 41.22
C ALA A 437 18.44 5.39 42.04
N ALA A 438 19.22 4.60 42.77
CA ALA A 438 18.71 3.59 43.69
C ALA A 438 17.94 4.22 44.87
N ARG A 439 18.43 5.32 45.48
CA ARG A 439 17.77 6.03 46.59
C ARG A 439 16.39 6.55 46.17
N ALA A 440 16.31 7.21 45.03
CA ALA A 440 15.06 7.78 44.51
C ALA A 440 14.01 6.69 44.25
N ARG A 441 14.41 5.59 43.60
CA ARG A 441 13.52 4.44 43.34
C ARG A 441 13.13 3.69 44.62
N LEU A 442 14.03 3.60 45.59
CA LEU A 442 13.79 2.96 46.88
C LEU A 442 12.78 3.78 47.71
N ALA A 443 12.91 5.11 47.74
CA ALA A 443 11.96 5.99 48.39
C ALA A 443 10.57 5.88 47.74
N GLU A 444 10.50 5.91 46.41
CA GLU A 444 9.27 5.71 45.63
C GLU A 444 8.60 4.35 45.95
N ALA A 445 9.39 3.28 46.09
CA ALA A 445 8.90 1.95 46.45
C ALA A 445 8.39 1.87 47.91
N ARG A 446 9.12 2.47 48.86
CA ARG A 446 8.70 2.54 50.27
C ARG A 446 7.47 3.43 50.48
N GLU A 447 7.24 4.43 49.63
CA GLU A 447 6.00 5.23 49.65
C GLU A 447 4.79 4.46 49.10
N ALA A 448 4.99 3.68 48.03
CA ALA A 448 3.98 2.72 47.55
C ALA A 448 3.66 1.63 48.59
N GLU A 449 4.66 1.20 49.37
CA GLU A 449 4.48 0.21 50.43
C GLU A 449 3.71 0.77 51.64
N ARG A 450 4.02 1.99 52.10
CA ARG A 450 3.26 2.66 53.18
C ARG A 450 1.81 2.92 52.81
N THR A 451 1.55 3.32 51.55
CA THR A 451 0.18 3.51 51.06
C THR A 451 -0.55 2.17 50.94
N ALA A 452 0.14 1.09 50.53
CA ALA A 452 -0.40 -0.27 50.55
C ALA A 452 -0.69 -0.83 51.95
N GLU A 453 0.15 -0.55 52.96
CA GLU A 453 -0.03 -1.03 54.33
C GLU A 453 -1.26 -0.42 55.02
N SER A 454 -1.73 0.73 54.54
CA SER A 454 -2.97 1.37 55.01
C SER A 454 -4.26 0.60 54.65
N ASP A 455 -4.21 -0.36 53.71
CA ASP A 455 -5.33 -1.26 53.42
C ASP A 455 -5.28 -2.50 54.36
N PRO A 456 -6.24 -2.66 55.31
CA PRO A 456 -6.25 -3.79 56.24
C PRO A 456 -6.40 -5.16 55.55
N ARG A 457 -6.74 -5.21 54.25
CA ARG A 457 -6.81 -6.45 53.46
C ARG A 457 -5.44 -7.01 53.03
N ARG A 458 -4.35 -6.22 53.14
CA ARG A 458 -3.04 -6.55 52.52
C ARG A 458 -2.01 -7.26 53.42
N LYS A 459 -2.30 -7.51 54.71
CA LYS A 459 -1.36 -8.02 55.74
C LYS A 459 -0.63 -9.37 55.48
N GLY A 460 -0.86 -10.03 54.34
CA GLY A 460 -0.19 -11.29 53.97
C GLY A 460 0.97 -11.14 52.97
N GLU A 461 0.83 -10.26 51.96
CA GLU A 461 1.74 -10.23 50.79
C GLU A 461 2.88 -9.18 50.91
N THR A 462 2.77 -8.20 51.80
CA THR A 462 3.81 -7.16 52.01
C THR A 462 5.16 -7.71 52.46
N ARG A 463 5.16 -8.83 53.23
CA ARG A 463 6.39 -9.42 53.79
C ARG A 463 7.46 -9.74 52.75
N THR A 464 7.09 -10.03 51.50
CA THR A 464 8.06 -10.28 50.43
C THR A 464 8.66 -9.01 49.85
N SER A 465 7.88 -7.93 49.66
CA SER A 465 8.41 -6.64 49.20
C SER A 465 9.32 -6.02 50.26
N ASP A 466 8.93 -6.10 51.54
CA ASP A 466 9.74 -5.69 52.69
C ASP A 466 11.15 -6.31 52.65
N THR A 467 11.24 -7.63 52.40
CA THR A 467 12.55 -8.32 52.36
C THR A 467 13.40 -7.95 51.14
N GLU A 468 12.80 -7.70 49.97
CA GLU A 468 13.56 -7.24 48.80
C GLU A 468 13.99 -5.77 48.98
N LEU A 469 13.15 -4.90 49.54
CA LEU A 469 13.48 -3.49 49.79
C LEU A 469 14.49 -3.32 50.93
N ALA A 470 14.41 -4.11 52.00
CA ALA A 470 15.45 -4.14 53.05
C ALA A 470 16.80 -4.69 52.52
N LEU A 471 16.77 -5.64 51.58
CA LEU A 471 18.00 -6.10 50.92
C LEU A 471 18.58 -5.01 50.00
N ALA A 472 17.73 -4.25 49.30
CA ALA A 472 18.16 -3.08 48.54
C ALA A 472 18.76 -1.98 49.43
N GLU A 473 18.13 -1.66 50.57
CA GLU A 473 18.64 -0.73 51.59
C GLU A 473 20.03 -1.14 52.06
N LYS A 474 20.20 -2.42 52.41
CA LYS A 474 21.51 -2.99 52.76
C LYS A 474 22.52 -2.85 51.63
N LYS A 475 22.14 -3.15 50.38
CA LYS A 475 23.03 -3.05 49.21
C LYS A 475 23.43 -1.61 48.88
N LEU A 476 22.55 -0.65 49.16
CA LEU A 476 22.84 0.77 49.01
C LEU A 476 23.82 1.25 50.10
N ALA A 477 23.68 0.76 51.34
CA ALA A 477 24.64 0.98 52.42
C ALA A 477 26.02 0.34 52.15
N GLU A 478 26.06 -0.85 51.54
CA GLU A 478 27.27 -1.52 51.03
C GLU A 478 27.92 -0.78 49.83
N ARG A 479 27.31 0.30 49.31
CA ARG A 479 27.66 0.97 48.04
C ARG A 479 27.60 0.07 46.80
N ALA A 480 26.97 -1.10 46.90
CA ALA A 480 26.69 -2.01 45.79
C ALA A 480 25.49 -1.50 44.96
N CYS A 481 25.56 -0.25 44.50
CA CYS A 481 24.38 0.50 44.06
C CYS A 481 23.74 -0.01 42.76
N ALA A 482 24.50 -0.72 41.91
CA ALA A 482 23.94 -1.45 40.77
C ALA A 482 23.10 -2.67 41.21
N GLU A 483 23.54 -3.41 42.24
CA GLU A 483 22.76 -4.50 42.85
C GLU A 483 21.52 -3.93 43.54
N ALA A 484 21.66 -2.85 44.32
CA ALA A 484 20.54 -2.17 44.95
C ALA A 484 19.48 -1.75 43.92
N LEU A 485 19.88 -1.05 42.85
CA LEU A 485 18.96 -0.63 41.79
C LEU A 485 18.28 -1.82 41.09
N ALA A 486 18.99 -2.92 40.85
CA ALA A 486 18.43 -4.13 40.26
C ALA A 486 17.41 -4.83 41.17
N ILE A 487 17.59 -4.77 42.50
CA ILE A 487 16.64 -5.30 43.48
C ILE A 487 15.41 -4.38 43.59
N VAL A 488 15.60 -3.06 43.71
CA VAL A 488 14.49 -2.09 43.76
C VAL A 488 13.63 -2.17 42.50
N ASN A 489 14.22 -2.27 41.31
CA ASN A 489 13.47 -2.38 40.06
C ASN A 489 12.64 -3.68 39.95
N ARG A 490 12.94 -4.70 40.78
CA ARG A 490 12.12 -5.93 40.90
C ARG A 490 11.03 -5.81 41.97
N ALA A 491 11.33 -5.15 43.09
CA ALA A 491 10.39 -4.98 44.20
C ALA A 491 9.34 -3.88 43.94
N ALA A 492 9.72 -2.78 43.30
CA ALA A 492 8.86 -1.61 43.11
C ALA A 492 7.60 -1.85 42.25
N PRO A 493 7.60 -2.70 41.20
CA PRO A 493 6.37 -3.09 40.50
C PRO A 493 5.43 -3.92 41.39
N ARG A 494 5.98 -4.83 42.20
CA ARG A 494 5.22 -5.67 43.14
C ARG A 494 4.51 -4.81 44.19
N ALA A 495 5.22 -3.83 44.77
CA ALA A 495 4.65 -2.86 45.72
C ALA A 495 3.52 -2.01 45.09
N ARG A 496 3.67 -1.57 43.84
CA ARG A 496 2.65 -0.78 43.11
C ARG A 496 1.43 -1.56 42.67
N SER A 497 1.57 -2.85 42.35
CA SER A 497 0.45 -3.63 41.82
C SER A 497 -0.67 -3.74 42.86
N SER A 498 -1.83 -3.14 42.57
CA SER A 498 -3.01 -3.15 43.46
C SER A 498 -3.63 -4.54 43.57
N ASP A 499 -3.56 -5.32 42.49
CA ASP A 499 -4.10 -6.67 42.40
C ASP A 499 -3.03 -7.75 42.60
N ALA A 500 -3.28 -8.66 43.55
CA ALA A 500 -2.56 -9.93 43.71
C ALA A 500 -2.67 -10.87 42.48
N ARG A 501 -3.44 -10.49 41.46
CA ARG A 501 -3.50 -11.15 40.14
C ARG A 501 -2.39 -10.65 39.21
N GLY A 502 -2.02 -9.36 39.30
CA GLY A 502 -0.99 -8.73 38.47
C GLY A 502 0.40 -9.32 38.69
N GLY A 503 0.83 -9.44 39.96
CA GLY A 503 2.13 -10.07 40.29
C GLY A 503 2.25 -11.51 39.77
N ARG A 504 1.21 -12.33 39.95
CA ARG A 504 1.16 -13.70 39.41
C ARG A 504 1.16 -13.74 37.88
N ALA A 505 0.55 -12.77 37.21
CA ALA A 505 0.60 -12.65 35.75
C ALA A 505 2.01 -12.26 35.28
N TRP A 506 2.68 -11.33 35.96
CA TRP A 506 4.07 -10.91 35.70
C TRP A 506 5.05 -12.09 35.80
N ASP A 507 5.02 -12.84 36.91
CA ASP A 507 5.88 -14.02 37.09
C ASP A 507 5.59 -15.08 36.02
N ALA A 508 4.31 -15.35 35.71
CA ALA A 508 3.92 -16.31 34.68
C ALA A 508 4.33 -15.89 33.24
N ALA A 509 4.29 -14.60 32.92
CA ALA A 509 4.77 -14.07 31.64
C ALA A 509 6.29 -14.20 31.51
N LEU A 510 7.04 -13.85 32.57
CA LEU A 510 8.50 -13.95 32.59
C LEU A 510 8.98 -15.40 32.51
N VAL A 511 8.23 -16.35 33.10
CA VAL A 511 8.48 -17.79 32.94
C VAL A 511 8.21 -18.23 31.50
N ALA A 512 7.06 -17.86 30.92
CA ALA A 512 6.71 -18.25 29.55
C ALA A 512 7.72 -17.73 28.52
N ILE A 513 8.20 -16.49 28.65
CA ILE A 513 9.24 -15.92 27.77
C ILE A 513 10.53 -16.75 27.86
N LYS A 514 10.97 -17.14 29.07
CA LYS A 514 12.18 -17.96 29.27
C LYS A 514 12.02 -19.40 28.76
N GLU A 515 10.81 -19.96 28.78
CA GLU A 515 10.53 -21.24 28.13
C GLU A 515 10.63 -21.13 26.60
N ALA A 516 10.12 -20.03 26.02
CA ALA A 516 10.21 -19.77 24.59
C ALA A 516 11.66 -19.54 24.12
N GLU A 517 12.47 -18.82 24.88
CA GLU A 517 13.91 -18.66 24.61
C GLU A 517 14.64 -20.01 24.61
N ARG A 518 14.38 -20.87 25.61
CA ARG A 518 14.94 -22.23 25.66
C ARG A 518 14.49 -23.09 24.48
N ALA A 519 13.21 -23.03 24.13
CA ALA A 519 12.67 -23.78 23.00
C ALA A 519 13.27 -23.32 21.66
N ARG A 520 13.55 -22.03 21.49
CA ARG A 520 14.28 -21.51 20.32
C ARG A 520 15.67 -22.11 20.21
N ASP A 521 16.43 -22.06 21.30
CA ASP A 521 17.82 -22.44 21.30
C ASP A 521 17.96 -23.98 21.17
N GLU A 522 16.97 -24.74 21.69
CA GLU A 522 16.80 -26.16 21.39
C GLU A 522 16.39 -26.45 19.94
N ALA A 523 15.44 -25.71 19.36
CA ALA A 523 15.05 -25.86 17.96
C ALA A 523 16.23 -25.62 17.01
N ARG A 524 17.03 -24.58 17.28
CA ARG A 524 18.28 -24.28 16.57
C ARG A 524 19.30 -25.42 16.73
N SER A 525 19.46 -26.00 17.93
CA SER A 525 20.39 -27.13 18.14
C SER A 525 19.95 -28.43 17.45
N ARG A 526 18.65 -28.60 17.22
CA ARG A 526 18.05 -29.72 16.46
C ARG A 526 18.05 -29.52 14.94
N GLY A 527 18.52 -28.37 14.43
CA GLY A 527 18.53 -28.07 13.00
C GLY A 527 17.15 -27.69 12.41
N ALA A 528 16.29 -27.04 13.20
CA ALA A 528 15.06 -26.43 12.69
C ALA A 528 15.38 -25.40 11.58
N SER A 529 14.50 -25.27 10.59
CA SER A 529 14.72 -24.37 9.46
C SER A 529 14.58 -22.89 9.86
N ASP A 530 15.37 -22.03 9.20
CA ASP A 530 15.41 -20.59 9.49
C ASP A 530 14.02 -19.93 9.48
N ILE A 531 13.15 -20.34 8.56
CA ILE A 531 11.76 -19.84 8.45
C ILE A 531 10.92 -20.20 9.67
N ALA A 532 11.13 -21.37 10.28
CA ALA A 532 10.41 -21.78 11.48
C ALA A 532 10.96 -21.05 12.72
N VAL A 533 12.28 -20.87 12.79
CA VAL A 533 12.96 -20.07 13.82
C VAL A 533 12.51 -18.61 13.76
N GLU A 534 12.44 -18.00 12.58
CA GLU A 534 12.00 -16.62 12.36
C GLU A 534 10.55 -16.41 12.81
N ARG A 535 9.63 -17.33 12.49
CA ARG A 535 8.24 -17.29 12.96
C ARG A 535 8.15 -17.30 14.49
N GLY A 536 8.95 -18.13 15.16
CA GLY A 536 9.04 -18.13 16.62
C GLY A 536 9.64 -16.84 17.18
N ASP A 537 10.70 -16.29 16.56
CA ASP A 537 11.35 -15.05 17.02
C ASP A 537 10.41 -13.83 16.87
N ILE A 538 9.48 -13.84 15.90
CA ILE A 538 8.38 -12.85 15.80
C ILE A 538 7.41 -12.96 16.99
N GLY A 539 7.02 -14.17 17.37
CA GLY A 539 6.17 -14.41 18.55
C GLY A 539 6.86 -13.97 19.85
N LEU A 540 8.14 -14.33 20.02
CA LEU A 540 8.96 -13.96 21.18
C LEU A 540 9.15 -12.44 21.30
N LYS A 541 9.33 -11.75 20.18
CA LYS A 541 9.39 -10.29 20.10
C LYS A 541 8.05 -9.64 20.45
N THR A 542 6.94 -10.23 20.01
CA THR A 542 5.58 -9.79 20.38
C THR A 542 5.33 -9.94 21.88
N ALA A 543 5.72 -11.08 22.47
CA ALA A 543 5.65 -11.31 23.91
C ALA A 543 6.46 -10.28 24.71
N SER A 544 7.68 -9.98 24.26
CA SER A 544 8.55 -8.96 24.85
C SER A 544 7.94 -7.55 24.80
N LEU A 545 7.25 -7.21 23.70
CA LEU A 545 6.57 -5.91 23.54
C LEU A 545 5.30 -5.81 24.40
N ALA A 546 4.54 -6.89 24.58
CA ALA A 546 3.41 -6.93 25.50
C ALA A 546 3.86 -6.81 26.96
N TYR A 547 4.93 -7.52 27.34
CA TYR A 547 5.55 -7.45 28.67
C TYR A 547 6.03 -6.03 29.01
N ALA A 548 6.65 -5.34 28.04
CA ALA A 548 7.08 -3.94 28.19
C ALA A 548 5.94 -2.91 28.24
N ARG A 549 4.69 -3.34 27.96
CA ARG A 549 3.45 -2.54 28.11
C ARG A 549 2.66 -2.92 29.37
N GLU A 550 3.21 -3.80 30.20
CA GLU A 550 2.56 -4.39 31.37
C GLU A 550 1.34 -5.28 31.06
N ASP A 551 1.12 -5.66 29.78
CA ASP A 551 0.13 -6.68 29.43
C ASP A 551 0.75 -8.08 29.55
N PHE A 552 0.79 -8.56 30.80
CA PHE A 552 1.37 -9.86 31.14
C PHE A 552 0.51 -11.03 30.64
N ALA A 553 -0.78 -10.81 30.32
CA ALA A 553 -1.65 -11.84 29.77
C ALA A 553 -1.30 -12.11 28.29
N ASP A 554 -1.17 -11.05 27.50
CA ASP A 554 -0.70 -11.13 26.11
C ASP A 554 0.75 -11.59 26.02
N ALA A 555 1.62 -11.12 26.91
CA ALA A 555 3.01 -11.57 26.97
C ALA A 555 3.12 -13.09 27.21
N ALA A 556 2.38 -13.61 28.18
CA ALA A 556 2.37 -15.04 28.47
C ALA A 556 1.74 -15.88 27.34
N ARG A 557 0.78 -15.31 26.60
CA ARG A 557 0.15 -15.94 25.42
C ARG A 557 1.13 -16.02 24.25
N ALA A 558 1.65 -14.89 23.77
CA ALA A 558 2.56 -14.83 22.64
C ALA A 558 3.87 -15.60 22.88
N ALA A 559 4.32 -15.68 24.14
CA ALA A 559 5.47 -16.51 24.49
C ALA A 559 5.18 -18.01 24.37
N ARG A 560 4.00 -18.49 24.80
CA ARG A 560 3.61 -19.89 24.60
C ARG A 560 3.45 -20.23 23.11
N GLU A 561 2.84 -19.33 22.34
CA GLU A 561 2.72 -19.49 20.87
C GLU A 561 4.11 -19.59 20.20
N ALA A 562 5.07 -18.74 20.59
CA ALA A 562 6.45 -18.83 20.12
C ALA A 562 7.13 -20.16 20.52
N ARG A 563 7.02 -20.55 21.80
CA ARG A 563 7.55 -21.81 22.35
C ARG A 563 7.02 -23.02 21.57
N ASP A 564 5.72 -23.04 21.28
CA ASP A 564 5.06 -24.17 20.65
C ASP A 564 5.43 -24.25 19.15
N LEU A 565 5.57 -23.11 18.45
CA LEU A 565 6.16 -23.04 17.09
C LEU A 565 7.59 -23.61 17.05
N TYR A 566 8.44 -23.28 18.03
CA TYR A 566 9.78 -23.86 18.12
C TYR A 566 9.73 -25.37 18.38
N ALA A 567 8.82 -25.84 19.24
CA ALA A 567 8.66 -27.26 19.56
C ALA A 567 8.18 -28.10 18.36
N GLU A 568 7.29 -27.56 17.53
CA GLU A 568 6.87 -28.17 16.26
C GLU A 568 8.05 -28.26 15.27
N SER A 569 8.85 -27.20 15.17
CA SER A 569 10.02 -27.16 14.28
C SER A 569 11.14 -28.14 14.66
N GLY A 570 11.16 -28.60 15.92
CA GLY A 570 12.15 -29.54 16.46
C GLY A 570 11.84 -31.03 16.26
N GLN A 571 10.86 -31.40 15.42
CA GLN A 571 10.51 -32.79 15.12
C GLN A 571 11.12 -33.27 13.79
N SER A 572 12.13 -34.13 13.87
CA SER A 572 12.89 -34.60 12.70
C SER A 572 12.08 -35.56 11.82
N LEU A 573 11.77 -35.13 10.59
CA LEU A 573 10.95 -35.88 9.60
C LEU A 573 11.70 -36.94 8.79
N VAL A 574 12.86 -37.41 9.25
CA VAL A 574 13.77 -38.27 8.45
C VAL A 574 13.22 -39.69 8.18
N PRO A 575 12.60 -40.43 9.14
CA PRO A 575 12.14 -41.79 8.87
C PRO A 575 10.95 -41.96 7.88
N PRO A 576 9.85 -41.17 7.95
CA PRO A 576 8.65 -41.46 7.15
C PRO A 576 8.73 -41.04 5.68
N MET A 577 9.69 -40.18 5.31
CA MET A 577 9.67 -39.48 4.02
C MET A 577 9.74 -40.45 2.81
N LEU A 578 10.58 -41.47 2.88
CA LEU A 578 10.68 -42.52 1.84
C LEU A 578 9.38 -43.32 1.66
N ALA A 579 8.63 -43.54 2.74
CA ALA A 579 7.35 -44.26 2.72
C ALA A 579 6.15 -43.36 2.38
N ALA A 580 6.34 -42.04 2.38
CA ALA A 580 5.38 -41.06 1.89
C ALA A 580 5.60 -40.75 0.40
N GLN A 581 6.86 -40.70 -0.06
CA GLN A 581 7.20 -40.32 -1.43
C GLN A 581 6.69 -41.33 -2.46
N SER A 582 6.85 -42.65 -2.24
CA SER A 582 6.27 -43.66 -3.15
C SER A 582 4.74 -43.57 -3.27
N ARG A 583 4.05 -43.23 -2.17
CA ARG A 583 2.59 -42.99 -2.17
C ARG A 583 2.23 -41.66 -2.85
N ALA A 584 3.07 -40.64 -2.72
CA ALA A 584 2.89 -39.37 -3.42
C ALA A 584 3.04 -39.55 -4.93
N ASP A 585 4.04 -40.33 -5.39
CA ASP A 585 4.25 -40.65 -6.80
C ASP A 585 3.10 -41.49 -7.37
N GLU A 586 2.62 -42.49 -6.63
CA GLU A 586 1.46 -43.30 -7.02
C GLU A 586 0.15 -42.48 -7.04
N HIS A 587 -0.03 -41.57 -6.08
CA HIS A 587 -1.18 -40.67 -6.02
C HIS A 587 -1.11 -39.52 -7.04
N LEU A 588 0.09 -39.10 -7.46
CA LEU A 588 0.29 -38.21 -8.60
C LEU A 588 0.02 -38.95 -9.92
N ALA A 589 0.48 -40.19 -10.06
CA ALA A 589 0.20 -41.01 -11.24
C ALA A 589 -1.29 -41.38 -11.38
N SER A 590 -2.04 -41.50 -10.28
CA SER A 590 -3.51 -41.65 -10.32
C SER A 590 -4.21 -40.31 -10.60
N ARG A 591 -3.78 -39.21 -9.97
CA ARG A 591 -4.34 -37.87 -10.18
C ARG A 591 -4.09 -37.32 -11.58
N ALA A 592 -2.94 -37.62 -12.20
CA ALA A 592 -2.66 -37.29 -13.60
C ALA A 592 -3.60 -38.04 -14.56
N ARG A 593 -3.84 -39.34 -14.31
CA ARG A 593 -4.83 -40.14 -15.06
C ARG A 593 -6.26 -39.64 -14.86
N ALA A 594 -6.62 -39.17 -13.66
CA ALA A 594 -7.92 -38.56 -13.38
C ALA A 594 -8.09 -37.19 -14.08
N LEU A 595 -7.07 -36.33 -14.06
CA LEU A 595 -7.10 -35.02 -14.74
C LEU A 595 -7.20 -35.19 -16.26
N ALA A 596 -6.44 -36.11 -16.84
CA ALA A 596 -6.54 -36.44 -18.27
C ALA A 596 -7.94 -36.97 -18.69
N ALA A 597 -8.67 -37.61 -17.76
CA ALA A 597 -10.05 -38.04 -18.00
C ALA A 597 -11.08 -36.88 -17.86
N VAL A 598 -10.79 -35.87 -17.04
CA VAL A 598 -11.65 -34.68 -16.88
C VAL A 598 -11.54 -33.76 -18.11
N ASP A 599 -10.32 -33.47 -18.59
CA ASP A 599 -10.11 -32.64 -19.79
C ASP A 599 -10.81 -33.24 -21.04
N ALA A 600 -10.92 -34.57 -21.12
CA ALA A 600 -11.59 -35.26 -22.21
C ALA A 600 -13.12 -35.04 -22.29
N THR A 601 -13.77 -34.47 -21.27
CA THR A 601 -15.25 -34.43 -21.16
C THR A 601 -15.88 -33.03 -21.14
N ALA A 602 -15.09 -31.95 -21.10
CA ALA A 602 -15.60 -30.58 -20.93
C ALA A 602 -15.36 -29.57 -22.10
N PRO A 603 -15.25 -29.95 -23.39
CA PRO A 603 -14.82 -29.03 -24.47
C PRO A 603 -15.75 -27.83 -24.75
N GLY A 604 -16.99 -27.85 -24.25
CA GLY A 604 -17.99 -26.81 -24.52
C GLY A 604 -17.66 -25.43 -23.94
N HIS A 605 -17.12 -25.37 -22.71
CA HIS A 605 -16.92 -24.09 -22.01
C HIS A 605 -15.89 -23.20 -22.71
N LYS A 606 -14.70 -23.71 -23.04
CA LYS A 606 -13.65 -22.96 -23.72
C LYS A 606 -14.12 -22.42 -25.09
N ALA A 607 -14.81 -23.26 -25.87
CA ALA A 607 -15.34 -22.87 -27.17
C ALA A 607 -16.40 -21.75 -27.09
N ALA A 608 -17.16 -21.68 -26.00
CA ALA A 608 -18.12 -20.61 -25.75
C ALA A 608 -17.45 -19.32 -25.26
N TYR A 609 -16.44 -19.42 -24.40
CA TYR A 609 -15.63 -18.28 -23.94
C TYR A 609 -14.95 -17.58 -25.12
N GLU A 610 -14.25 -18.35 -25.96
CA GLU A 610 -13.60 -17.81 -27.17
C GLU A 610 -14.60 -17.17 -28.14
N ALA A 611 -15.81 -17.72 -28.26
CA ALA A 611 -16.84 -17.13 -29.11
C ALA A 611 -17.33 -15.77 -28.56
N ILE A 612 -17.59 -15.67 -27.25
CA ILE A 612 -18.00 -14.42 -26.59
C ILE A 612 -16.91 -13.34 -26.73
N PHE A 613 -15.63 -13.71 -26.54
CA PHE A 613 -14.52 -12.77 -26.74
C PHE A 613 -14.38 -12.31 -28.20
N ARG A 614 -14.52 -13.22 -29.18
CA ARG A 614 -14.53 -12.83 -30.61
C ARG A 614 -15.72 -11.94 -30.98
N ALA A 615 -16.87 -12.08 -30.31
CA ALA A 615 -18.01 -11.19 -30.49
C ALA A 615 -17.75 -9.79 -29.92
N LEU A 616 -17.12 -9.69 -28.75
CA LEU A 616 -16.74 -8.41 -28.14
C LEU A 616 -15.62 -7.69 -28.92
N ALA A 617 -14.64 -8.41 -29.47
CA ALA A 617 -13.61 -7.83 -30.33
C ALA A 617 -14.20 -7.27 -31.63
N ALA A 618 -14.98 -8.09 -32.37
CA ALA A 618 -15.65 -7.65 -33.60
C ALA A 618 -16.61 -6.47 -33.38
N ARG A 619 -17.11 -6.30 -32.15
CA ARG A 619 -17.96 -5.18 -31.74
C ARG A 619 -17.15 -3.89 -31.56
N GLU A 620 -15.99 -3.95 -30.92
CA GLU A 620 -15.06 -2.81 -30.83
C GLU A 620 -14.65 -2.34 -32.24
N ASP A 621 -14.32 -3.27 -33.14
CA ASP A 621 -13.89 -2.92 -34.50
C ASP A 621 -15.05 -2.35 -35.35
N ALA A 622 -16.24 -2.96 -35.33
CA ALA A 622 -17.40 -2.41 -36.03
C ALA A 622 -17.80 -1.01 -35.51
N ALA A 623 -17.68 -0.76 -34.20
CA ALA A 623 -17.94 0.56 -33.61
C ALA A 623 -16.88 1.62 -34.00
N ARG A 624 -15.64 1.21 -34.30
CA ARG A 624 -14.58 2.09 -34.83
C ARG A 624 -14.76 2.41 -36.31
N GLU A 625 -15.30 1.48 -37.10
CA GLU A 625 -15.41 1.62 -38.56
C GLU A 625 -16.75 2.22 -39.02
N SER A 626 -17.85 1.93 -38.33
CA SER A 626 -19.20 2.45 -38.63
C SER A 626 -19.88 3.06 -37.39
N PRO A 627 -19.34 4.15 -36.79
CA PRO A 627 -19.86 4.76 -35.55
C PRO A 627 -21.26 5.39 -35.68
N LEU A 628 -21.82 5.43 -36.89
CA LEU A 628 -23.17 5.94 -37.19
C LEU A 628 -24.24 4.82 -37.15
N ASP A 629 -23.85 3.55 -37.32
CA ASP A 629 -24.75 2.38 -37.42
C ASP A 629 -25.27 1.87 -36.06
N ARG A 630 -25.83 2.80 -35.27
CA ARG A 630 -26.25 2.56 -33.88
C ARG A 630 -27.27 1.44 -33.73
N GLU A 631 -28.20 1.31 -34.68
CA GLU A 631 -29.21 0.24 -34.65
C GLU A 631 -28.59 -1.14 -34.91
N ALA A 632 -27.64 -1.24 -35.85
CA ALA A 632 -26.97 -2.49 -36.16
C ALA A 632 -26.01 -2.94 -35.03
N LEU A 633 -25.36 -1.98 -34.34
CA LEU A 633 -24.59 -2.24 -33.13
C LEU A 633 -25.49 -2.67 -31.95
N ALA A 634 -26.60 -1.96 -31.70
CA ALA A 634 -27.56 -2.31 -30.66
C ALA A 634 -28.14 -3.72 -30.86
N LYS A 635 -28.38 -4.13 -32.11
CA LYS A 635 -28.79 -5.51 -32.43
C LYS A 635 -27.72 -6.52 -32.03
N ALA A 636 -26.44 -6.27 -32.34
CA ALA A 636 -25.35 -7.14 -31.91
C ALA A 636 -25.25 -7.23 -30.37
N ASP A 637 -25.50 -6.13 -29.66
CA ASP A 637 -25.53 -6.11 -28.19
C ASP A 637 -26.63 -6.99 -27.59
N THR A 638 -27.79 -7.10 -28.24
CA THR A 638 -28.84 -8.05 -27.78
C THR A 638 -28.37 -9.51 -27.91
N MET A 639 -27.63 -9.83 -28.98
CA MET A 639 -27.11 -11.19 -29.24
C MET A 639 -25.96 -11.55 -28.28
N ILE A 640 -25.04 -10.60 -28.02
CA ILE A 640 -23.99 -10.74 -27.00
C ILE A 640 -24.63 -10.88 -25.60
N SER A 641 -25.67 -10.10 -25.30
CA SER A 641 -26.42 -10.20 -24.03
C SER A 641 -27.17 -11.52 -23.89
N SER A 642 -27.63 -12.11 -24.99
CA SER A 642 -28.18 -13.47 -25.00
C SER A 642 -27.11 -14.50 -24.69
N ALA A 643 -25.96 -14.44 -25.38
CA ALA A 643 -24.82 -15.35 -25.16
C ALA A 643 -24.36 -15.37 -23.69
N ARG A 644 -24.32 -14.20 -23.04
CA ARG A 644 -24.02 -14.06 -21.60
C ARG A 644 -25.03 -14.80 -20.72
N LYS A 645 -26.34 -14.66 -20.97
CA LYS A 645 -27.40 -15.36 -20.22
C LYS A 645 -27.36 -16.88 -20.40
N HIS A 646 -26.94 -17.35 -21.58
CA HIS A 646 -26.69 -18.79 -21.80
C HIS A 646 -25.43 -19.27 -21.05
N TRP A 647 -24.36 -18.46 -21.04
CA TRP A 647 -23.13 -18.75 -20.28
C TRP A 647 -23.40 -18.86 -18.77
N GLU A 648 -24.12 -17.91 -18.18
CA GLU A 648 -24.53 -17.91 -16.76
C GLU A 648 -25.34 -19.16 -16.36
N ARG A 649 -26.06 -19.75 -17.31
CA ARG A 649 -26.85 -20.98 -17.15
C ARG A 649 -26.05 -22.26 -17.48
N GLN A 650 -24.74 -22.15 -17.71
CA GLN A 650 -23.86 -23.24 -18.19
C GLN A 650 -24.30 -23.85 -19.54
N ALA A 651 -25.16 -23.17 -20.31
CA ALA A 651 -25.61 -23.59 -21.63
C ALA A 651 -24.58 -23.19 -22.71
N PHE A 652 -23.37 -23.72 -22.58
CA PHE A 652 -22.19 -23.26 -23.33
C PHE A 652 -22.36 -23.38 -24.87
N SER A 653 -23.03 -24.42 -25.37
CA SER A 653 -23.31 -24.58 -26.81
C SER A 653 -24.20 -23.47 -27.37
N GLU A 654 -25.21 -23.03 -26.61
CA GLU A 654 -26.09 -21.92 -26.96
C GLU A 654 -25.35 -20.59 -26.88
N ALA A 655 -24.56 -20.37 -25.82
CA ALA A 655 -23.71 -19.20 -25.65
C ALA A 655 -22.71 -19.04 -26.83
N ALA A 656 -22.09 -20.15 -27.25
CA ALA A 656 -21.20 -20.18 -28.40
C ALA A 656 -21.93 -19.86 -29.73
N ARG A 657 -23.19 -20.29 -29.87
CA ARG A 657 -24.02 -20.03 -31.07
C ARG A 657 -24.38 -18.55 -31.17
N GLU A 658 -24.95 -17.98 -30.12
CA GLU A 658 -25.37 -16.57 -30.09
C GLU A 658 -24.19 -15.61 -30.28
N ALA A 659 -23.05 -15.91 -29.65
CA ALA A 659 -21.84 -15.11 -29.82
C ALA A 659 -21.26 -15.20 -31.25
N LYS A 660 -21.22 -16.40 -31.86
CA LYS A 660 -20.81 -16.54 -33.28
C LYS A 660 -21.77 -15.80 -34.23
N ALA A 661 -23.07 -15.82 -33.95
CA ALA A 661 -24.07 -15.08 -34.73
C ALA A 661 -23.88 -13.56 -34.59
N ALA A 662 -23.53 -13.06 -33.40
CA ALA A 662 -23.15 -11.66 -33.19
C ALA A 662 -21.88 -11.29 -33.98
N SER A 663 -20.80 -12.08 -33.91
CA SER A 663 -19.60 -11.87 -34.72
C SER A 663 -19.90 -11.83 -36.23
N ALA A 664 -20.75 -12.74 -36.71
CA ALA A 664 -21.13 -12.81 -38.12
C ALA A 664 -22.03 -11.64 -38.58
N TRP A 665 -22.80 -11.04 -37.67
CA TRP A 665 -23.53 -9.80 -37.93
C TRP A 665 -22.57 -8.59 -37.99
N LEU A 666 -21.69 -8.47 -36.99
CA LEU A 666 -20.70 -7.38 -36.88
C LEU A 666 -19.69 -7.37 -38.04
N ALA A 667 -19.25 -8.53 -38.52
CA ALA A 667 -18.35 -8.64 -39.66
C ALA A 667 -18.92 -8.02 -40.96
N ARG A 668 -20.25 -8.01 -41.13
CA ARG A 668 -20.93 -7.35 -42.26
C ARG A 668 -20.94 -5.82 -42.16
N LEU A 669 -20.71 -5.27 -40.98
CA LEU A 669 -20.61 -3.82 -40.75
C LEU A 669 -19.19 -3.29 -40.99
N ALA A 670 -18.17 -4.10 -40.64
CA ALA A 670 -16.75 -3.79 -40.92
C ALA A 670 -16.40 -3.96 -42.42
N SER A 671 -17.00 -4.98 -43.06
CA SER A 671 -16.98 -5.19 -44.51
C SER A 671 -18.33 -4.83 -45.14
N PRO A 672 -18.71 -3.54 -45.21
CA PRO A 672 -19.83 -3.14 -46.04
C PRO A 672 -19.52 -3.48 -47.50
N ALA A 673 -20.55 -3.78 -48.28
CA ALA A 673 -20.40 -3.84 -49.73
C ALA A 673 -19.81 -2.50 -50.23
N PRO A 674 -18.96 -2.49 -51.27
CA PRO A 674 -18.41 -1.25 -51.80
C PRO A 674 -19.57 -0.28 -52.13
N GLU A 675 -19.44 0.98 -51.72
CA GLU A 675 -20.47 2.01 -51.96
C GLU A 675 -20.80 2.01 -53.46
N THR A 676 -21.99 1.50 -53.84
CA THR A 676 -22.47 1.50 -55.23
C THR A 676 -22.97 2.89 -55.59
N LEU A 677 -22.05 3.85 -55.55
CA LEU A 677 -22.21 5.18 -56.10
C LEU A 677 -22.63 5.02 -57.56
N SER A 678 -23.58 5.84 -58.01
CA SER A 678 -23.88 5.91 -59.43
C SER A 678 -22.62 6.33 -60.20
N VAL A 679 -22.51 5.88 -61.46
CA VAL A 679 -21.34 6.16 -62.31
C VAL A 679 -21.11 7.69 -62.47
N GLU A 680 -22.19 8.47 -62.36
CA GLU A 680 -22.18 9.94 -62.42
C GLU A 680 -21.73 10.59 -61.10
N GLU A 681 -22.01 10.00 -59.93
CA GLU A 681 -21.63 10.55 -58.62
C GLU A 681 -20.23 10.15 -58.17
N ALA A 682 -19.73 8.99 -58.60
CA ALA A 682 -18.41 8.46 -58.26
C ALA A 682 -17.24 9.49 -58.37
N PRO A 683 -17.11 10.30 -59.45
CA PRO A 683 -16.05 11.32 -59.51
C PRO A 683 -16.23 12.42 -58.44
N PHE A 684 -17.45 12.95 -58.27
CA PHE A 684 -17.71 14.07 -57.37
C PHE A 684 -17.72 13.69 -55.88
N ALA A 685 -17.95 12.42 -55.55
CA ALA A 685 -17.98 11.94 -54.16
C ALA A 685 -16.64 12.19 -53.46
N LYS A 686 -15.51 11.96 -54.15
CA LYS A 686 -14.16 12.19 -53.62
C LYS A 686 -13.90 13.66 -53.32
N ASP A 687 -14.26 14.55 -54.25
CA ASP A 687 -14.05 15.99 -54.11
C ASP A 687 -14.93 16.58 -53.00
N ARG A 688 -16.19 16.14 -52.89
CA ARG A 688 -17.09 16.48 -51.78
C ARG A 688 -16.53 16.03 -50.42
N ALA A 689 -15.93 14.84 -50.35
CA ALA A 689 -15.29 14.35 -49.13
C ALA A 689 -14.03 15.16 -48.76
N GLN A 690 -13.21 15.54 -49.75
CA GLN A 690 -12.04 16.39 -49.52
C GLN A 690 -12.44 17.82 -49.07
N ALA A 691 -13.49 18.40 -49.65
CA ALA A 691 -14.02 19.70 -49.23
C ALA A 691 -14.54 19.67 -47.79
N ALA A 692 -15.29 18.63 -47.41
CA ALA A 692 -15.75 18.44 -46.03
C ALA A 692 -14.58 18.26 -45.05
N LEU A 693 -13.55 17.48 -45.41
CA LEU A 693 -12.34 17.30 -44.61
C LEU A 693 -11.52 18.59 -44.44
N ALA A 694 -11.46 19.43 -45.46
CA ALA A 694 -10.82 20.75 -45.39
C ALA A 694 -11.58 21.66 -44.41
N MET A 695 -12.90 21.81 -44.58
CA MET A 695 -13.77 22.59 -43.69
C MET A 695 -13.66 22.11 -42.23
N ALA A 696 -13.75 20.80 -41.99
CA ALA A 696 -13.63 20.23 -40.64
C ALA A 696 -12.24 20.46 -40.02
N THR A 697 -11.18 20.45 -40.84
CA THR A 697 -9.80 20.75 -40.38
C THR A 697 -9.60 22.23 -40.07
N GLU A 698 -10.21 23.14 -40.85
CA GLU A 698 -10.16 24.58 -40.57
C GLU A 698 -10.91 24.92 -39.27
N ILE A 699 -12.12 24.35 -39.09
CA ILE A 699 -12.91 24.54 -37.86
C ILE A 699 -12.19 23.91 -36.66
N ALA A 700 -11.53 22.76 -36.81
CA ALA A 700 -10.65 22.20 -35.77
C ALA A 700 -9.53 23.17 -35.36
N ALA A 701 -8.83 23.75 -36.35
CA ALA A 701 -7.78 24.75 -36.10
C ALA A 701 -8.33 26.06 -35.51
N ALA A 702 -9.55 26.47 -35.86
CA ALA A 702 -10.26 27.56 -35.18
C ALA A 702 -10.60 27.20 -33.72
N CYS A 703 -10.96 25.93 -33.46
CA CYS A 703 -11.24 25.42 -32.12
C CYS A 703 -9.99 25.41 -31.23
N GLU A 704 -8.86 24.92 -31.74
CA GLU A 704 -7.58 24.87 -31.03
C GLU A 704 -7.08 26.31 -30.72
N ARG A 705 -7.12 27.22 -31.70
CA ARG A 705 -6.85 28.67 -31.48
C ARG A 705 -7.83 29.32 -30.48
N GLY A 706 -9.09 28.91 -30.51
CA GLY A 706 -10.13 29.31 -29.57
C GLY A 706 -10.01 28.69 -28.18
N ARG A 707 -9.11 27.71 -27.98
CA ARG A 707 -9.03 26.80 -26.84
C ARG A 707 -10.41 26.24 -26.48
N CYS A 708 -11.01 25.48 -27.40
CA CYS A 708 -12.27 24.78 -27.17
C CYS A 708 -12.27 23.86 -25.95
N ASP A 709 -11.10 23.36 -25.54
CA ASP A 709 -10.95 22.55 -24.33
C ASP A 709 -11.33 23.33 -23.05
N ASP A 710 -11.07 24.64 -23.00
CA ASP A 710 -11.51 25.56 -21.92
C ASP A 710 -13.05 25.79 -21.90
N ARG A 711 -13.76 25.32 -22.93
CA ARG A 711 -15.17 25.64 -23.25
C ARG A 711 -16.02 24.38 -23.12
N ASP A 712 -15.71 23.39 -23.94
CA ASP A 712 -16.44 22.12 -24.07
C ASP A 712 -15.54 20.96 -24.54
N LEU A 713 -14.52 20.63 -23.73
CA LEU A 713 -13.61 19.50 -23.96
C LEU A 713 -14.28 18.22 -24.52
N PRO A 714 -15.46 17.75 -24.05
CA PRO A 714 -16.10 16.58 -24.64
C PRO A 714 -16.43 16.74 -26.14
N ARG A 715 -17.00 17.87 -26.58
CA ARG A 715 -17.31 18.10 -28.00
C ARG A 715 -16.05 18.37 -28.83
N ALA A 716 -15.01 18.96 -28.24
CA ALA A 716 -13.71 19.11 -28.89
C ALA A 716 -13.03 17.74 -29.15
N LEU A 717 -13.13 16.81 -28.20
CA LEU A 717 -12.63 15.43 -28.35
C LEU A 717 -13.48 14.60 -29.31
N GLU A 718 -14.81 14.68 -29.23
CA GLU A 718 -15.73 14.07 -30.21
C GLU A 718 -15.38 14.52 -31.63
N GLY A 719 -15.24 15.84 -31.86
CA GLY A 719 -14.81 16.39 -33.15
C GLY A 719 -13.46 15.85 -33.61
N LYS A 720 -12.50 15.69 -32.69
CA LYS A 720 -11.15 15.14 -32.99
C LYS A 720 -11.18 13.68 -33.39
N THR A 721 -11.98 12.84 -32.71
CA THR A 721 -12.15 11.44 -33.08
C THR A 721 -12.84 11.28 -34.44
N LEU A 722 -13.91 12.03 -34.70
CA LEU A 722 -14.62 12.03 -35.97
C LEU A 722 -13.73 12.52 -37.13
N LEU A 723 -12.90 13.54 -36.92
CA LEU A 723 -11.96 14.03 -37.94
C LEU A 723 -10.85 13.01 -38.26
N VAL A 724 -10.38 12.24 -37.28
CA VAL A 724 -9.45 11.12 -37.51
C VAL A 724 -10.13 9.98 -38.26
N ALA A 725 -11.37 9.62 -37.89
CA ALA A 725 -12.15 8.60 -38.58
C ALA A 725 -12.43 8.99 -40.05
N ALA A 726 -12.81 10.25 -40.31
CA ALA A 726 -13.03 10.80 -41.64
C ALA A 726 -11.77 10.72 -42.52
N ARG A 727 -10.59 11.07 -41.95
CA ARG A 727 -9.30 10.95 -42.65
C ARG A 727 -8.95 9.49 -42.96
N ARG A 728 -9.24 8.54 -42.05
CA ARG A 728 -9.07 7.10 -42.30
C ARG A 728 -10.01 6.60 -43.41
N ALA A 729 -11.28 6.98 -43.37
CA ALA A 729 -12.28 6.62 -44.39
C ALA A 729 -11.85 7.09 -45.80
N ALA A 730 -11.35 8.32 -45.91
CA ALA A 730 -10.81 8.87 -47.17
C ALA A 730 -9.58 8.10 -47.67
N ALA A 731 -8.67 7.72 -46.76
CA ALA A 731 -7.51 6.90 -47.11
C ALA A 731 -7.91 5.49 -47.59
N THR A 732 -8.98 4.92 -47.03
CA THR A 732 -9.56 3.62 -47.45
C THR A 732 -10.52 3.72 -48.65
N GLN A 733 -10.53 4.85 -49.37
CA GLN A 733 -11.39 5.07 -50.55
C GLN A 733 -12.90 4.90 -50.29
N ARG A 734 -13.38 5.26 -49.09
CA ARG A 734 -14.81 5.31 -48.71
C ARG A 734 -15.30 6.77 -48.67
N PRO A 735 -15.56 7.44 -49.80
CA PRO A 735 -15.80 8.88 -49.84
C PRO A 735 -17.10 9.33 -49.17
N GLY A 736 -18.18 8.53 -49.22
CA GLY A 736 -19.44 8.90 -48.55
C GLY A 736 -19.25 9.00 -47.03
N ALA A 737 -18.78 7.90 -46.44
CA ALA A 737 -18.40 7.85 -45.02
C ALA A 737 -17.40 8.95 -44.62
N ALA A 738 -16.39 9.23 -45.46
CA ALA A 738 -15.40 10.28 -45.19
C ALA A 738 -16.01 11.69 -45.15
N ARG A 739 -16.94 12.00 -46.07
CA ARG A 739 -17.69 13.27 -46.09
C ARG A 739 -18.52 13.42 -44.82
N ASP A 740 -19.28 12.40 -44.45
CA ASP A 740 -20.28 12.50 -43.39
C ASP A 740 -19.64 12.53 -41.99
N LEU A 741 -18.56 11.77 -41.79
CA LEU A 741 -17.73 11.88 -40.58
C LEU A 741 -17.05 13.25 -40.46
N ALA A 742 -16.65 13.87 -41.58
CA ALA A 742 -16.07 15.21 -41.56
C ALA A 742 -17.11 16.30 -41.24
N ILE A 743 -18.32 16.21 -41.80
CA ILE A 743 -19.43 17.11 -41.44
C ILE A 743 -19.76 16.98 -39.95
N ALA A 744 -19.90 15.76 -39.44
CA ALA A 744 -20.12 15.52 -38.01
C ALA A 744 -18.98 16.07 -37.14
N ALA A 745 -17.72 15.96 -37.57
CA ALA A 745 -16.59 16.57 -36.87
C ALA A 745 -16.69 18.11 -36.84
N ALA A 746 -17.03 18.74 -37.97
CA ALA A 746 -17.22 20.17 -38.09
C ALA A 746 -18.32 20.70 -37.14
N GLU A 747 -19.47 20.03 -37.08
CA GLU A 747 -20.56 20.38 -36.15
C GLU A 747 -20.13 20.34 -34.68
N ARG A 748 -19.36 19.30 -34.29
CA ARG A 748 -18.89 19.12 -32.91
C ARG A 748 -17.89 20.20 -32.51
N TYR A 749 -16.94 20.52 -33.39
CA TYR A 749 -16.02 21.61 -33.16
C TYR A 749 -16.73 22.98 -33.14
N SER A 750 -17.61 23.29 -34.10
CA SER A 750 -18.40 24.54 -34.09
C SER A 750 -19.17 24.71 -32.78
N SER A 751 -19.86 23.67 -32.33
CA SER A 751 -20.59 23.73 -31.05
C SER A 751 -19.69 23.91 -29.81
N ALA A 752 -18.41 23.49 -29.87
CA ALA A 752 -17.43 23.79 -28.82
C ALA A 752 -16.87 25.23 -28.93
N ILE A 753 -16.85 25.82 -30.13
CA ILE A 753 -16.56 27.25 -30.38
C ILE A 753 -17.70 28.14 -29.89
N ASP A 754 -18.94 27.66 -29.81
CA ASP A 754 -20.07 28.48 -29.36
C ASP A 754 -20.18 28.64 -27.84
N LYS A 755 -19.81 27.62 -27.04
CA LYS A 755 -19.95 27.69 -25.57
C LYS A 755 -19.00 28.72 -24.94
N PRO A 756 -19.36 29.40 -23.83
CA PRO A 756 -18.45 30.31 -23.13
C PRO A 756 -17.25 29.57 -22.50
N ARG A 757 -16.11 30.25 -22.34
CA ARG A 757 -14.96 29.74 -21.56
C ARG A 757 -15.29 29.69 -20.07
N ARG A 758 -14.79 28.69 -19.37
CA ARG A 758 -14.92 28.56 -17.90
C ARG A 758 -13.89 29.45 -17.18
N GLY A 759 -14.18 29.83 -15.93
CA GLY A 759 -13.42 30.84 -15.17
C GLY A 759 -11.96 30.46 -14.88
N HIS A 760 -11.07 31.46 -14.84
CA HIS A 760 -9.61 31.25 -14.88
C HIS A 760 -8.93 30.94 -13.53
N GLU A 761 -9.53 31.25 -12.38
CA GLU A 761 -8.82 31.22 -11.08
C GLU A 761 -8.33 29.83 -10.67
N GLY A 762 -9.04 28.77 -11.06
CA GLY A 762 -8.64 27.38 -10.81
C GLY A 762 -7.51 26.86 -11.72
N ALA A 763 -7.11 27.60 -12.77
CA ALA A 763 -6.13 27.12 -13.75
C ALA A 763 -4.68 27.29 -13.27
N GLN A 764 -4.33 28.44 -12.70
CA GLN A 764 -2.96 28.78 -12.31
C GLN A 764 -2.41 27.75 -11.30
N ALA A 765 -3.15 27.54 -10.20
CA ALA A 765 -2.78 26.61 -9.12
C ALA A 765 -2.63 25.15 -9.61
N ARG A 766 -3.42 24.72 -10.60
CA ARG A 766 -3.27 23.39 -11.22
C ARG A 766 -1.96 23.30 -12.01
N THR A 767 -1.64 24.30 -12.84
CA THR A 767 -0.38 24.29 -13.61
C THR A 767 0.86 24.34 -12.72
N ASP A 768 0.79 24.98 -11.54
CA ASP A 768 1.92 25.05 -10.62
C ASP A 768 2.08 23.76 -9.78
N ALA A 769 0.98 23.11 -9.40
CA ALA A 769 1.01 21.76 -8.84
C ALA A 769 1.54 20.70 -9.84
N GLU A 770 1.12 20.79 -11.10
CA GLU A 770 1.58 19.92 -12.20
C GLU A 770 3.09 20.07 -12.45
N LYS A 771 3.61 21.30 -12.50
CA LYS A 771 5.06 21.59 -12.56
C LYS A 771 5.83 21.00 -11.37
N ALA A 772 5.26 21.04 -10.16
CA ALA A 772 5.87 20.47 -8.97
C ALA A 772 5.93 18.93 -9.04
N ALA A 773 4.84 18.27 -9.44
CA ALA A 773 4.80 16.82 -9.65
C ALA A 773 5.78 16.37 -10.75
N ILE A 774 5.88 17.13 -11.83
CA ILE A 774 6.90 16.97 -12.89
C ILE A 774 8.31 17.02 -12.29
N ALA A 775 8.65 18.07 -11.54
CA ALA A 775 9.99 18.26 -10.97
C ALA A 775 10.38 17.18 -9.93
N GLU A 776 9.43 16.70 -9.12
CA GLU A 776 9.66 15.58 -8.19
C GLU A 776 9.93 14.27 -8.95
N THR A 777 9.18 14.02 -10.02
CA THR A 777 9.33 12.84 -10.90
C THR A 777 10.68 12.84 -11.62
N ASP A 778 11.06 13.98 -12.18
CA ASP A 778 12.37 14.18 -12.83
C ASP A 778 13.54 14.16 -11.85
N THR A 779 13.28 14.20 -10.53
CA THR A 779 14.29 14.00 -9.48
C THR A 779 14.45 12.53 -9.14
N ALA A 780 13.36 11.80 -8.88
CA ALA A 780 13.39 10.36 -8.64
C ALA A 780 14.06 9.58 -9.80
N LEU A 781 13.85 10.00 -11.06
CA LEU A 781 14.53 9.40 -12.23
C LEU A 781 16.05 9.64 -12.23
N ARG A 782 16.53 10.76 -11.67
CA ARG A 782 17.98 11.03 -11.52
C ARG A 782 18.58 10.20 -10.39
N ASP A 783 17.86 10.05 -9.27
CA ASP A 783 18.31 9.25 -8.13
C ASP A 783 18.40 7.75 -8.49
N ALA A 784 17.43 7.24 -9.27
CA ALA A 784 17.46 5.89 -9.83
C ALA A 784 18.64 5.67 -10.81
N GLU A 785 18.92 6.61 -11.71
CA GLU A 785 20.09 6.54 -12.62
C GLU A 785 21.42 6.65 -11.85
N ALA A 786 21.48 7.39 -10.72
CA ALA A 786 22.64 7.42 -9.84
C ALA A 786 22.84 6.08 -9.08
N ALA A 787 21.76 5.47 -8.59
CA ALA A 787 21.81 4.13 -8.00
C ALA A 787 22.27 3.08 -9.03
N LYS A 788 21.72 3.12 -10.26
CA LYS A 788 22.16 2.29 -11.39
C LYS A 788 23.66 2.42 -11.67
N ARG A 789 24.19 3.64 -11.77
CA ARG A 789 25.64 3.88 -11.97
C ARG A 789 26.47 3.34 -10.80
N THR A 790 25.97 3.41 -9.57
CA THR A 790 26.64 2.87 -8.38
C THR A 790 26.73 1.33 -8.44
N CYS A 791 25.63 0.68 -8.84
CA CYS A 791 25.58 -0.75 -9.14
C CYS A 791 26.55 -1.13 -10.28
N GLU A 792 26.51 -0.41 -11.41
CA GLU A 792 27.34 -0.72 -12.60
C GLU A 792 28.85 -0.47 -12.35
N THR A 793 29.19 0.46 -11.46
CA THR A 793 30.58 0.72 -11.03
C THR A 793 31.09 -0.29 -9.99
N ARG A 794 30.32 -0.62 -8.94
CA ARG A 794 30.76 -1.56 -7.87
C ARG A 794 30.56 -3.04 -8.18
N GLY A 795 29.55 -3.36 -8.97
CA GLY A 795 29.07 -4.72 -9.22
C GLY A 795 27.56 -4.82 -9.00
N CYS A 796 26.87 -5.47 -9.94
CA CYS A 796 25.44 -5.73 -9.86
C CYS A 796 25.17 -7.22 -9.68
N GLY A 797 24.38 -7.58 -8.66
CA GLY A 797 23.77 -8.90 -8.53
C GLY A 797 22.63 -9.15 -9.53
N PRO A 798 22.09 -10.39 -9.59
CA PRO A 798 21.07 -10.78 -10.57
C PRO A 798 19.77 -9.95 -10.47
N GLU A 799 19.43 -9.47 -9.28
CA GLU A 799 18.27 -8.59 -9.00
C GLU A 799 18.28 -7.28 -9.81
N ALA A 800 19.46 -6.82 -10.27
CA ALA A 800 19.59 -5.62 -11.10
C ALA A 800 18.83 -5.72 -12.44
N ARG A 801 18.44 -6.93 -12.87
CA ARG A 801 17.53 -7.09 -14.01
C ARG A 801 16.16 -6.45 -13.75
N ALA A 802 15.53 -6.76 -12.62
CA ALA A 802 14.23 -6.19 -12.26
C ALA A 802 14.32 -4.66 -12.06
N ALA A 803 15.43 -4.18 -11.48
CA ALA A 803 15.71 -2.75 -11.35
C ALA A 803 15.80 -2.02 -12.72
N ARG A 804 16.42 -2.65 -13.72
CA ARG A 804 16.49 -2.14 -15.10
C ARG A 804 15.14 -2.14 -15.79
N GLU A 805 14.34 -3.19 -15.62
CA GLU A 805 12.98 -3.30 -16.17
C GLU A 805 12.08 -2.21 -15.57
N ALA A 806 12.06 -2.04 -14.23
CA ALA A 806 11.34 -0.97 -13.55
C ALA A 806 11.78 0.44 -13.98
N PHE A 807 13.09 0.67 -14.16
CA PHE A 807 13.62 1.96 -14.63
C PHE A 807 13.21 2.30 -16.07
N LEU A 808 13.15 1.31 -16.96
CA LEU A 808 12.63 1.48 -18.31
C LEU A 808 11.14 1.82 -18.29
N SER A 809 10.33 1.11 -17.50
CA SER A 809 8.91 1.43 -17.30
C SER A 809 8.71 2.84 -16.72
N ALA A 810 9.54 3.26 -15.75
CA ALA A 810 9.50 4.61 -15.19
C ALA A 810 9.74 5.70 -16.25
N ARG A 811 10.66 5.45 -17.20
CA ARG A 811 10.96 6.38 -18.31
C ARG A 811 9.89 6.37 -19.40
N LEU A 812 9.25 5.24 -19.67
CA LEU A 812 8.11 5.16 -20.59
C LEU A 812 6.90 5.92 -20.03
N ALA A 813 6.51 5.61 -18.79
CA ALA A 813 5.45 6.35 -18.07
C ALA A 813 5.72 7.86 -18.04
N ARG A 814 6.99 8.31 -17.98
CA ARG A 814 7.35 9.73 -18.04
C ARG A 814 7.05 10.36 -19.40
N ALA A 815 7.29 9.63 -20.50
CA ALA A 815 7.03 10.06 -21.87
C ALA A 815 5.52 10.09 -22.18
N ASP A 816 4.77 9.13 -21.62
CA ASP A 816 3.30 9.06 -21.72
C ASP A 816 2.56 10.09 -20.83
N GLY A 817 3.31 10.89 -20.05
CA GLY A 817 2.75 11.93 -19.16
C GLY A 817 2.26 11.43 -17.80
N LEU A 818 2.43 10.14 -17.50
CA LEU A 818 2.00 9.48 -16.26
C LEU A 818 2.99 9.78 -15.10
N THR A 819 2.99 11.02 -14.62
CA THR A 819 3.98 11.55 -13.66
C THR A 819 4.03 10.79 -12.34
N ASP A 820 2.90 10.50 -11.70
CA ASP A 820 2.89 9.79 -10.40
C ASP A 820 3.36 8.33 -10.53
N GLU A 821 2.95 7.63 -11.59
CA GLU A 821 3.37 6.25 -11.86
C GLU A 821 4.86 6.17 -12.23
N SER A 822 5.33 7.11 -13.05
CA SER A 822 6.76 7.29 -13.34
C SER A 822 7.58 7.51 -12.07
N ARG A 823 7.09 8.33 -11.14
CA ARG A 823 7.75 8.59 -9.85
C ARG A 823 7.77 7.37 -8.94
N ARG A 824 6.68 6.58 -8.93
CA ARG A 824 6.57 5.31 -8.20
C ARG A 824 7.61 4.31 -8.70
N LEU A 825 7.60 4.04 -10.01
CA LEU A 825 8.51 3.10 -10.67
C LEU A 825 9.98 3.55 -10.58
N ALA A 826 10.26 4.86 -10.60
CA ALA A 826 11.60 5.39 -10.41
C ALA A 826 12.16 5.08 -9.00
N ARG A 827 11.35 5.28 -7.94
CA ARG A 827 11.74 4.93 -6.57
C ARG A 827 11.87 3.42 -6.35
N GLU A 828 11.02 2.64 -7.00
CA GLU A 828 11.10 1.17 -7.01
C GLU A 828 12.43 0.70 -7.65
N ALA A 829 12.81 1.28 -8.79
CA ALA A 829 14.08 1.04 -9.45
C ALA A 829 15.29 1.51 -8.62
N GLU A 830 15.24 2.70 -8.01
CA GLU A 830 16.27 3.24 -7.12
C GLU A 830 16.56 2.27 -5.96
N HIS A 831 15.51 1.78 -5.29
CA HIS A 831 15.62 0.81 -4.21
C HIS A 831 16.19 -0.52 -4.71
N ALA A 832 15.69 -1.04 -5.83
CA ALA A 832 16.15 -2.30 -6.41
C ALA A 832 17.62 -2.23 -6.88
N PHE A 833 18.08 -1.10 -7.44
CA PHE A 833 19.50 -0.91 -7.77
C PHE A 833 20.40 -0.85 -6.52
N ARG A 834 19.93 -0.23 -5.43
CA ARG A 834 20.68 -0.25 -4.16
C ARG A 834 20.76 -1.65 -3.56
N ALA A 835 19.65 -2.40 -3.54
CA ALA A 835 19.64 -3.79 -3.07
C ALA A 835 20.56 -4.70 -3.91
N ALA A 836 20.52 -4.54 -5.24
CA ALA A 836 21.34 -5.30 -6.17
C ALA A 836 22.81 -4.83 -6.26
N THR A 837 23.21 -3.74 -5.58
CA THR A 837 24.60 -3.28 -5.57
C THR A 837 25.43 -4.20 -4.66
N LEU A 838 26.40 -4.89 -5.25
CA LEU A 838 27.30 -5.77 -4.50
C LEU A 838 28.21 -4.95 -3.57
N PRO A 839 28.55 -5.48 -2.37
CA PRO A 839 29.54 -4.85 -1.51
C PRO A 839 30.92 -4.90 -2.16
N ALA A 840 31.65 -3.79 -2.10
CA ALA A 840 33.05 -3.73 -2.52
C ALA A 840 33.95 -4.52 -1.54
N PHE A 841 35.11 -4.97 -2.00
CA PHE A 841 36.12 -5.54 -1.11
C PHE A 841 36.98 -4.42 -0.49
N GLU A 842 36.82 -4.16 0.81
CA GLU A 842 37.51 -3.08 1.54
C GLU A 842 38.41 -3.66 2.64
N ILE A 843 39.70 -3.29 2.65
CA ILE A 843 40.60 -3.67 3.75
C ILE A 843 40.35 -2.73 4.95
N PRO A 844 40.01 -3.25 6.15
CA PRO A 844 39.75 -2.40 7.30
C PRO A 844 40.95 -1.54 7.68
N LEU A 845 40.73 -0.27 8.06
CA LEU A 845 41.80 0.66 8.49
C LEU A 845 42.63 0.19 9.70
N GLN A 846 42.14 -0.82 10.42
CA GLN A 846 42.86 -1.50 11.52
C GLN A 846 43.75 -2.65 11.02
N SER A 847 43.44 -3.25 9.87
CA SER A 847 44.17 -4.38 9.26
C SER A 847 45.40 -3.93 8.46
N ARG A 848 46.21 -3.00 9.00
CA ARG A 848 47.37 -2.41 8.31
C ARG A 848 48.45 -3.42 7.90
N GLU A 849 48.43 -4.60 8.51
CA GLU A 849 49.30 -5.73 8.22
C GLU A 849 48.85 -6.54 6.98
N VAL A 850 47.76 -6.14 6.31
CA VAL A 850 47.24 -6.80 5.09
C VAL A 850 47.15 -5.78 3.94
N SER A 851 47.54 -6.20 2.75
CA SER A 851 47.41 -5.44 1.49
C SER A 851 46.87 -6.34 0.38
N ARG A 852 46.17 -5.77 -0.60
CA ARG A 852 45.62 -6.50 -1.76
C ARG A 852 46.43 -6.16 -3.01
N ASN A 853 46.96 -7.17 -3.69
CA ASN A 853 47.63 -7.07 -4.97
C ASN A 853 46.87 -7.94 -5.99
N GLY A 854 45.93 -7.34 -6.72
CA GLY A 854 44.99 -8.07 -7.57
C GLY A 854 44.08 -8.97 -6.74
N GLU A 855 44.24 -10.28 -6.90
CA GLU A 855 43.54 -11.33 -6.13
C GLU A 855 44.39 -11.88 -4.98
N ALA A 856 45.66 -11.50 -4.85
CA ALA A 856 46.51 -11.93 -3.73
C ALA A 856 46.35 -11.00 -2.52
N LEU A 857 46.24 -11.57 -1.32
CA LEU A 857 46.42 -10.86 -0.05
C LEU A 857 47.86 -11.05 0.41
N VAL A 858 48.58 -9.94 0.58
CA VAL A 858 49.98 -9.89 0.99
C VAL A 858 50.05 -9.34 2.40
N MET A 859 50.59 -10.15 3.33
CA MET A 859 50.72 -9.81 4.74
C MET A 859 52.11 -9.25 5.07
N THR A 860 52.14 -8.20 5.89
CA THR A 860 53.35 -7.50 6.33
C THR A 860 53.27 -7.28 7.86
N PRO A 861 53.96 -8.09 8.69
CA PRO A 861 54.87 -9.19 8.32
C PRO A 861 54.14 -10.41 7.75
N PRO A 862 54.81 -11.26 6.94
CA PRO A 862 54.22 -12.46 6.37
C PRO A 862 53.79 -13.48 7.44
N LEU A 863 52.85 -14.36 7.10
CA LEU A 863 52.47 -15.46 8.00
C LEU A 863 53.63 -16.46 8.14
N ALA A 864 54.24 -16.48 9.32
CA ALA A 864 55.32 -17.37 9.68
C ALA A 864 54.83 -18.42 10.70
N PHE A 865 55.37 -19.63 10.61
CA PHE A 865 55.19 -20.68 11.61
C PHE A 865 56.40 -20.75 12.54
N LYS A 866 56.19 -21.16 13.79
CA LYS A 866 57.30 -21.42 14.73
C LYS A 866 58.22 -22.53 14.17
N PRO A 867 59.56 -22.44 14.31
CA PRO A 867 60.48 -23.45 13.76
C PRO A 867 60.14 -24.87 14.22
N GLY A 868 60.10 -25.82 13.27
CA GLY A 868 59.74 -27.22 13.53
C GLY A 868 58.29 -27.49 13.97
N GLN A 869 57.47 -26.46 14.21
CA GLN A 869 56.12 -26.57 14.78
C GLN A 869 55.01 -26.23 13.77
N ARG A 870 53.78 -26.67 14.09
CA ARG A 870 52.55 -26.35 13.33
C ARG A 870 51.93 -24.99 13.68
N ASP A 871 52.33 -24.41 14.81
CA ASP A 871 51.76 -23.16 15.32
C ASP A 871 52.24 -21.95 14.51
N VAL A 872 51.32 -21.02 14.25
CA VAL A 872 51.63 -19.70 13.67
C VAL A 872 52.37 -18.86 14.73
N ALA A 873 53.40 -18.13 14.29
CA ALA A 873 54.18 -17.21 15.12
C ALA A 873 53.67 -15.75 15.04
N THR A 874 53.11 -15.35 13.90
CA THR A 874 52.63 -13.99 13.64
C THR A 874 51.13 -13.84 13.89
N GLU A 875 50.73 -13.74 15.17
CA GLU A 875 49.32 -13.62 15.55
C GLU A 875 48.64 -12.32 15.07
N GLY A 876 49.38 -11.21 14.96
CA GLY A 876 48.89 -9.94 14.41
C GLY A 876 48.37 -10.12 12.99
N SER A 877 49.28 -10.44 12.05
CA SER A 877 48.95 -10.72 10.65
C SER A 877 47.82 -11.74 10.48
N MET A 878 47.72 -12.74 11.35
CA MET A 878 46.62 -13.71 11.34
C MET A 878 45.28 -13.10 11.78
N ALA A 879 45.27 -12.25 12.81
CA ALA A 879 44.07 -11.53 13.25
C ALA A 879 43.63 -10.46 12.23
N ALA A 880 44.58 -9.74 11.62
CA ALA A 880 44.31 -8.79 10.55
C ALA A 880 43.74 -9.50 9.30
N LEU A 881 44.30 -10.66 8.92
CA LEU A 881 43.76 -11.50 7.85
C LEU A 881 42.35 -12.00 8.18
N ALA A 882 42.13 -12.55 9.38
CA ALA A 882 40.82 -13.05 9.81
C ALA A 882 39.75 -11.95 9.76
N ARG A 883 40.03 -10.75 10.30
CA ARG A 883 39.12 -9.59 10.21
C ARG A 883 38.84 -9.20 8.77
N THR A 884 39.88 -9.10 7.95
CA THR A 884 39.75 -8.75 6.52
C THR A 884 38.90 -9.76 5.75
N ILE A 885 38.93 -11.05 6.11
CA ILE A 885 38.03 -12.06 5.53
C ILE A 885 36.61 -11.91 6.09
N VAL A 886 36.44 -11.78 7.41
CA VAL A 886 35.13 -11.66 8.09
C VAL A 886 34.34 -10.46 7.57
N ASP A 887 34.95 -9.28 7.55
CA ASP A 887 34.33 -8.03 7.11
C ASP A 887 33.93 -8.06 5.62
N ASN A 888 34.61 -8.89 4.81
CA ASN A 888 34.37 -9.05 3.37
C ASN A 888 33.67 -10.37 2.98
N THR A 889 33.11 -11.11 3.94
CA THR A 889 32.40 -12.40 3.71
C THR A 889 31.34 -12.37 2.61
N ARG A 890 30.70 -11.21 2.38
CA ARG A 890 29.69 -11.02 1.32
C ARG A 890 30.27 -10.74 -0.06
N ALA A 891 31.49 -10.20 -0.14
CA ALA A 891 32.21 -9.94 -1.38
C ALA A 891 32.97 -11.19 -1.88
N LEU A 892 33.38 -12.06 -0.96
CA LEU A 892 34.12 -13.29 -1.22
C LEU A 892 33.22 -14.43 -1.74
N ARG A 893 33.74 -15.18 -2.72
CA ARG A 893 33.24 -16.49 -3.16
C ARG A 893 33.98 -17.61 -2.43
N ARG A 894 35.30 -17.47 -2.31
CA ARG A 894 36.21 -18.43 -1.65
C ARG A 894 37.55 -17.75 -1.33
N VAL A 895 38.25 -18.24 -0.32
CA VAL A 895 39.62 -17.87 0.03
C VAL A 895 40.48 -19.12 -0.11
N ARG A 896 41.49 -19.08 -0.99
CA ARG A 896 42.44 -20.17 -1.23
C ARG A 896 43.74 -19.87 -0.49
N ILE A 897 44.11 -20.77 0.41
CA ILE A 897 45.31 -20.66 1.24
C ILE A 897 46.27 -21.75 0.80
N ALA A 898 47.33 -21.37 0.09
CA ALA A 898 48.40 -22.29 -0.33
C ALA A 898 49.51 -22.28 0.72
N VAL A 899 49.71 -23.42 1.39
CA VAL A 899 50.82 -23.63 2.33
C VAL A 899 51.90 -24.46 1.65
N THR A 900 53.08 -23.88 1.48
CA THR A 900 54.24 -24.54 0.88
C THR A 900 55.37 -24.71 1.89
N VAL A 901 55.99 -25.89 1.90
CA VAL A 901 57.13 -26.21 2.77
C VAL A 901 58.23 -26.83 1.92
N GLU A 902 59.45 -26.29 2.07
CA GLU A 902 60.67 -26.88 1.51
C GLU A 902 61.42 -27.59 2.63
N ALA A 903 61.82 -28.84 2.39
CA ALA A 903 62.64 -29.60 3.34
C ALA A 903 63.70 -30.44 2.63
N LYS A 904 64.77 -30.74 3.37
CA LYS A 904 65.94 -31.46 2.85
C LYS A 904 65.77 -32.97 2.97
N GLY A 905 65.84 -33.68 1.84
CA GLY A 905 65.96 -35.14 1.80
C GLY A 905 64.66 -35.94 1.96
N ALA A 906 63.48 -35.31 1.95
CA ALA A 906 62.20 -36.01 2.10
C ALA A 906 60.97 -35.17 1.69
N GLU A 907 60.58 -35.18 0.41
CA GLU A 907 59.36 -34.52 -0.09
C GLU A 907 58.10 -34.93 0.71
N ALA A 908 57.94 -36.22 1.01
CA ALA A 908 56.80 -36.74 1.79
C ALA A 908 56.73 -36.17 3.22
N ALA A 909 57.89 -35.86 3.84
CA ALA A 909 57.94 -35.22 5.15
C ALA A 909 57.64 -33.71 5.05
N ALA A 910 58.15 -33.05 4.01
CA ALA A 910 57.82 -31.65 3.70
C ALA A 910 56.30 -31.47 3.52
N ARG A 911 55.69 -32.34 2.71
CA ARG A 911 54.24 -32.37 2.46
C ARG A 911 53.44 -32.62 3.74
N LYS A 912 53.78 -33.64 4.54
CA LYS A 912 53.07 -33.93 5.80
C LYS A 912 53.17 -32.77 6.81
N LEU A 913 54.30 -32.07 6.86
CA LEU A 913 54.45 -30.86 7.68
C LEU A 913 53.64 -29.67 7.13
N ALA A 914 53.54 -29.55 5.80
CA ALA A 914 52.69 -28.58 5.14
C ALA A 914 51.20 -28.85 5.43
N GLU A 915 50.74 -30.11 5.36
CA GLU A 915 49.37 -30.53 5.66
C GLU A 915 48.99 -30.17 7.11
N ALA A 916 49.84 -30.50 8.08
CA ALA A 916 49.62 -30.17 9.50
C ALA A 916 49.63 -28.66 9.80
N ARG A 917 50.38 -27.86 9.03
CA ARG A 917 50.40 -26.39 9.11
C ARG A 917 49.17 -25.75 8.47
N ALA A 918 48.70 -26.33 7.37
CA ALA A 918 47.51 -25.92 6.66
C ALA A 918 46.25 -26.13 7.52
N GLU A 919 46.12 -27.29 8.18
CA GLU A 919 45.05 -27.59 9.12
C GLU A 919 45.06 -26.66 10.35
N ALA A 920 46.24 -26.41 10.93
CA ALA A 920 46.40 -25.50 12.06
C ALA A 920 46.01 -24.06 11.71
N LEU A 921 46.43 -23.56 10.54
CA LEU A 921 46.07 -22.22 10.05
C LEU A 921 44.57 -22.09 9.77
N ALA A 922 43.96 -23.06 9.09
CA ALA A 922 42.52 -23.07 8.84
C ALA A 922 41.71 -23.09 10.15
N THR A 923 42.12 -23.91 11.11
CA THR A 923 41.49 -23.98 12.45
C THR A 923 41.61 -22.64 13.19
N ALA A 924 42.78 -21.99 13.12
CA ALA A 924 43.03 -20.71 13.79
C ALA A 924 42.26 -19.53 13.16
N LEU A 925 41.92 -19.60 11.87
CA LEU A 925 41.05 -18.66 11.16
C LEU A 925 39.56 -18.90 11.49
N VAL A 926 39.11 -20.17 11.50
CA VAL A 926 37.73 -20.53 11.88
C VAL A 926 37.44 -20.12 13.33
N PHE A 927 38.38 -20.34 14.25
CA PHE A 927 38.29 -19.87 15.64
C PHE A 927 38.19 -18.34 15.76
N ARG A 928 38.70 -17.59 14.77
CA ARG A 928 38.60 -16.13 14.67
C ARG A 928 37.37 -15.65 13.86
N GLY A 929 36.41 -16.55 13.61
CA GLY A 929 35.12 -16.22 13.00
C GLY A 929 35.04 -16.36 11.48
N VAL A 930 36.10 -16.84 10.81
CA VAL A 930 36.06 -17.07 9.35
C VAL A 930 35.18 -18.28 9.02
N PRO A 931 34.15 -18.15 8.16
CA PRO A 931 33.31 -19.28 7.75
C PRO A 931 34.12 -20.39 7.06
N ARG A 932 33.92 -21.65 7.48
CA ARG A 932 34.72 -22.80 7.01
C ARG A 932 34.45 -23.15 5.55
N ASP A 933 33.24 -22.88 5.06
CA ASP A 933 32.79 -23.04 3.68
C ASP A 933 33.49 -22.10 2.69
N LEU A 934 33.91 -20.90 3.15
CA LEU A 934 34.72 -19.98 2.35
C LEU A 934 36.18 -20.43 2.24
N LEU A 935 36.70 -21.27 3.14
CA LEU A 935 38.11 -21.68 3.14
C LEU A 935 38.35 -22.90 2.24
N ALA A 936 39.22 -22.73 1.24
CA ALA A 936 39.87 -23.81 0.52
C ALA A 936 41.37 -23.78 0.83
N VAL A 937 41.97 -24.94 1.08
CA VAL A 937 43.35 -25.04 1.54
C VAL A 937 44.12 -25.98 0.61
N GLU A 938 45.22 -25.47 0.07
CA GLU A 938 46.09 -26.16 -0.87
C GLU A 938 47.46 -26.37 -0.25
N VAL A 939 48.10 -27.50 -0.56
CA VAL A 939 49.29 -27.95 0.16
C VAL A 939 50.37 -28.41 -0.82
N GLY A 940 51.55 -27.78 -0.74
CA GLY A 940 52.73 -28.15 -1.52
C GLY A 940 53.90 -28.55 -0.62
N GLY A 941 54.42 -29.76 -0.83
CA GLY A 941 55.78 -30.11 -0.42
C GLY A 941 56.74 -29.90 -1.60
N LYS A 942 57.96 -29.46 -1.32
CA LYS A 942 59.08 -29.55 -2.26
C LYS A 942 60.33 -30.02 -1.54
N GLU A 943 61.11 -30.83 -2.24
CA GLU A 943 62.48 -31.13 -1.84
C GLU A 943 63.40 -29.97 -2.22
N SER A 944 64.35 -29.64 -1.33
CA SER A 944 65.33 -28.56 -1.53
C SER A 944 66.61 -28.86 -0.75
N ASP A 945 67.76 -28.50 -1.32
CA ASP A 945 69.07 -28.65 -0.65
C ASP A 945 69.21 -27.78 0.62
N VAL A 946 68.37 -26.75 0.73
CA VAL A 946 68.32 -25.78 1.83
C VAL A 946 66.92 -25.79 2.43
N ALA A 947 66.81 -25.91 3.75
CA ALA A 947 65.51 -25.88 4.43
C ALA A 947 65.02 -24.42 4.56
N ALA A 948 64.04 -24.03 3.74
CA ALA A 948 63.44 -22.71 3.78
C ALA A 948 62.32 -22.62 4.85
N PRO A 949 62.00 -21.41 5.38
CA PRO A 949 60.78 -21.21 6.14
C PRO A 949 59.54 -21.50 5.27
N ALA A 950 58.47 -22.01 5.88
CA ALA A 950 57.23 -22.27 5.16
C ALA A 950 56.62 -20.97 4.61
N ARG A 951 56.22 -21.00 3.34
CA ARG A 951 55.60 -19.88 2.64
C ARG A 951 54.09 -20.09 2.58
N VAL A 952 53.34 -19.06 2.95
CA VAL A 952 51.88 -19.03 2.88
C VAL A 952 51.46 -17.95 1.88
N ASP A 953 50.86 -18.36 0.78
CA ASP A 953 50.23 -17.47 -0.19
C ASP A 953 48.71 -17.53 0.00
N VAL A 954 48.05 -16.36 0.04
CA VAL A 954 46.59 -16.25 0.21
C VAL A 954 45.99 -15.56 -1.01
N VAL A 955 45.07 -16.24 -1.67
CA VAL A 955 44.37 -15.76 -2.87
C VAL A 955 42.87 -15.68 -2.57
N ILE A 956 42.23 -14.59 -2.95
CA ILE A 956 40.79 -14.36 -2.78
C ILE A 956 40.05 -14.48 -4.11
N GLU A 957 39.17 -15.48 -4.21
CA GLU A 957 38.20 -15.56 -5.30
C GLU A 957 36.99 -14.70 -4.90
N LEU A 958 36.79 -13.58 -5.59
CA LEU A 958 35.62 -12.71 -5.41
C LEU A 958 34.37 -13.32 -6.06
N ARG A 959 33.19 -12.82 -5.66
CA ARG A 959 31.93 -13.14 -6.35
C ARG A 959 31.88 -12.42 -7.71
N GLU A 960 31.29 -13.08 -8.69
CA GLU A 960 31.16 -12.53 -10.05
C GLU A 960 30.48 -11.15 -10.02
N GLY A 961 31.14 -10.16 -10.62
CA GLY A 961 30.69 -8.77 -10.66
C GLY A 961 31.30 -7.84 -9.60
N VAL A 962 31.83 -8.36 -8.48
CA VAL A 962 32.56 -7.56 -7.48
C VAL A 962 33.90 -7.09 -8.05
N LYS A 963 34.36 -5.89 -7.64
CA LYS A 963 35.65 -5.30 -8.03
C LYS A 963 36.49 -4.98 -6.78
#